data_AF-A0A5M6D8T5-F1
#
_entry.id   AF-A0A5M6D8T5-F1
#
_cell.length_a   1.000
_cell.length_b   1.000
_cell.length_c   1.000
_cell.angle_alpha   90.00
_cell.angle_beta   90.00
_cell.angle_gamma   90.00
#
_symmetry.space_group_name_H-M   'P 1'
#
loop_
_entity.id
_entity.type
_entity.pdbx_description
1 polymer ?
#
loop_
_entity_poly.entity_id
_entity_poly.type
_entity_poly.pdbx_seq_one_letter_code
_entity_poly.pdbx_strand_id
1 'polypeptide(L)'
;MSEKDIRYYWNLKGFKPNPKQEKAILHVKGPLFLTAGPGSGKTRVILWRTVNLIVFHQVDPKKIFLATFTDKAAHQLKEGLRSLLGLITNETGQPYDISRMAIGTVHSICQDILVDRNRVFSPDGVRSKAPVLLDSLGQYFKIYRRSFWRELLNAGGYLYSDNIEDDEEAAQREINMYFSGSDFYSRHEAATNIISIFNRFSEENLNPSAHQPDDEILRRILKMYAFYCNSHIGEKIDTVDFSLLQQRAFNKIKSFNGSKDAYDYIIIDEYQDTNSIQEQIYFEIARKCKNICVVGDDDQALYRFRGATVENLVEFEERSKKYLNEIPTRIDLDTNYRSKKKIVNFYTDFIEQTNWAKRDGKGSYRVADKDIQPFNQEDFSAIVTTIKIEKINVFEKVAQFVFDLKANGKIEDYNQVAFLFPSLSYRGLKNGAVAEFETALNNKGIQIFAPRAGRFLEIPEAIEIFGLLFHILERPSHQGPASGGLKDYRQWQLNAMYRAEQLMAHDSLLKEYVSDRQEEIKMVKADYEALMKVIDKKKWKLENALNLDMIRDLASASGLSQTAKATLQKRAFLELLKKKQQAKQPVSLNYVVNRVTSVDWSILDLFYQLCGFKHFQKMYELAEEGIDEGPVCNLGLITQYLARFMEEYTPIITASFLSDKKFANTFVGSYLYAIYRLGESEYEDADDPFPKGRVPFLTIHQSKGLEFPYVVLGNLNKIDRPADKKEIIIRELLQKEGEPLDRISHFDNMRMFYVALSRAQQMTILPQWKGQQRSQAFKNMFAQNVYPVIESLNVAELPPSKLDNDDLGKSYSYTADYLSYQQCPRKYMTFNKYGFIPSRSQTMFFGSLVHQTIEDLHHLLISEKKKKQEA
;
A
#
# COMPACT_ATOMS: atom_id res chain seq x y z
N MET A 1 -4.89 43.57 21.22
CA MET A 1 -5.23 42.33 20.48
C MET A 1 -6.58 41.86 20.99
N SER A 2 -7.59 41.70 20.15
CA SER A 2 -8.91 41.25 20.63
C SER A 2 -8.78 39.89 21.30
N GLU A 3 -9.42 39.77 22.47
CA GLU A 3 -9.49 38.62 23.38
C GLU A 3 -10.30 37.45 22.78
N LYS A 4 -10.02 37.09 21.52
CA LYS A 4 -10.72 36.01 20.80
C LYS A 4 -10.15 34.68 21.27
N ASP A 5 -10.95 33.92 22.00
CA ASP A 5 -10.62 32.56 22.40
C ASP A 5 -10.85 31.56 21.24
N ILE A 6 -10.55 30.28 21.48
CA ILE A 6 -10.75 29.22 20.48
C ILE A 6 -12.22 29.10 20.04
N ARG A 7 -13.18 29.47 20.90
CA ARG A 7 -14.63 29.37 20.62
C ARG A 7 -15.07 30.36 19.55
N TYR A 8 -14.42 31.52 19.46
CA TYR A 8 -14.64 32.44 18.34
C TYR A 8 -14.41 31.74 16.98
N TYR A 9 -13.30 31.01 16.85
CA TYR A 9 -12.95 30.33 15.60
C TYR A 9 -13.81 29.09 15.33
N TRP A 10 -14.30 28.42 16.38
CA TRP A 10 -15.33 27.39 16.22
C TRP A 10 -16.58 27.95 15.54
N ASN A 11 -17.10 29.07 16.05
CA ASN A 11 -18.28 29.72 15.47
C ASN A 11 -18.04 30.18 14.03
N LEU A 12 -16.87 30.74 13.73
CA LEU A 12 -16.49 31.17 12.38
C LEU A 12 -16.46 30.00 11.37
N LYS A 13 -16.08 28.79 11.82
CA LYS A 13 -16.10 27.56 11.02
C LYS A 13 -17.39 26.75 11.19
N GLY A 14 -18.43 27.31 11.79
CA GLY A 14 -19.70 26.62 12.04
C GLY A 14 -19.56 25.36 12.90
N PHE A 15 -18.51 25.24 13.70
CA PHE A 15 -18.30 24.12 14.61
C PHE A 15 -18.96 24.39 15.96
N LYS A 16 -19.78 23.45 16.43
CA LYS A 16 -20.34 23.45 17.78
C LYS A 16 -19.97 22.12 18.46
N PRO A 17 -18.83 22.05 19.16
CA PRO A 17 -18.46 20.83 19.88
C PRO A 17 -19.48 20.55 20.98
N ASN A 18 -19.79 19.27 21.20
CA ASN A 18 -20.51 18.87 22.41
C ASN A 18 -19.59 19.00 23.66
N PRO A 19 -20.12 18.89 24.90
CA PRO A 19 -19.32 19.06 26.10
C PRO A 19 -18.12 18.11 26.22
N LYS A 20 -18.23 16.87 25.72
CA LYS A 20 -17.14 15.89 25.75
C LYS A 20 -16.05 16.23 24.71
N GLN A 21 -16.44 16.65 23.51
CA GLN A 21 -15.53 17.14 22.47
C GLN A 21 -14.81 18.42 22.92
N GLU A 22 -15.52 19.38 23.54
CA GLU A 22 -14.92 20.60 24.08
C GLU A 22 -13.90 20.25 25.17
N LYS A 23 -14.26 19.39 26.12
CA LYS A 23 -13.33 18.91 27.17
C LYS A 23 -12.08 18.25 26.57
N ALA A 24 -12.24 17.44 25.53
CA ALA A 24 -11.13 16.79 24.83
C ALA A 24 -10.22 17.79 24.09
N ILE A 25 -10.78 18.84 23.46
CA ILE A 25 -10.00 19.87 22.78
C ILE A 25 -9.21 20.74 23.77
N LEU A 26 -9.82 21.07 24.91
CA LEU A 26 -9.23 21.97 25.92
C LEU A 26 -8.25 21.27 26.88
N HIS A 27 -8.20 19.94 26.91
CA HIS A 27 -7.34 19.20 27.84
C HIS A 27 -5.87 19.21 27.42
N VAL A 28 -5.00 20.05 27.99
CA VAL A 28 -3.62 20.24 27.49
C VAL A 28 -2.49 19.67 28.35
N LYS A 29 -2.79 19.00 29.46
CA LYS A 29 -1.76 18.47 30.38
C LYS A 29 -2.07 17.05 30.81
N GLY A 30 -1.04 16.21 30.82
CA GLY A 30 -1.11 14.82 31.23
C GLY A 30 -1.62 13.88 30.14
N PRO A 31 -1.64 12.56 30.42
CA PRO A 31 -2.12 11.57 29.48
C PRO A 31 -3.65 11.65 29.30
N LEU A 32 -4.10 11.54 28.05
CA LEU A 32 -5.50 11.61 27.64
C LEU A 32 -5.87 10.37 26.83
N PHE A 33 -6.98 9.74 27.22
CA PHE A 33 -7.55 8.59 26.54
C PHE A 33 -8.92 8.95 25.95
N LEU A 34 -8.99 9.09 24.63
CA LEU A 34 -10.24 9.32 23.91
C LEU A 34 -10.75 8.00 23.33
N THR A 35 -11.69 7.36 24.03
CA THR A 35 -12.46 6.27 23.41
C THR A 35 -13.48 6.91 22.48
N ALA A 36 -13.72 6.35 21.30
CA ALA A 36 -14.55 7.05 20.35
C ALA A 36 -15.28 6.09 19.41
N GLY A 37 -16.59 6.22 19.27
CA GLY A 37 -17.36 5.44 18.30
C GLY A 37 -17.14 5.89 16.83
N PRO A 38 -17.59 5.12 15.84
CA PRO A 38 -17.72 5.58 14.46
C PRO A 38 -18.46 6.91 14.38
N GLY A 39 -18.04 7.82 13.49
CA GLY A 39 -18.76 9.06 13.22
C GLY A 39 -18.79 10.06 14.39
N SER A 40 -17.96 9.90 15.41
CA SER A 40 -17.93 10.76 16.60
C SER A 40 -17.20 12.10 16.45
N GLY A 41 -16.61 12.35 15.27
CA GLY A 41 -15.84 13.55 15.00
C GLY A 41 -14.41 13.52 15.55
N LYS A 42 -13.81 12.33 15.74
CA LYS A 42 -12.43 12.11 16.21
C LYS A 42 -11.42 13.04 15.54
N THR A 43 -11.40 13.03 14.20
CA THR A 43 -10.52 13.85 13.37
C THR A 43 -10.69 15.34 13.65
N ARG A 44 -11.95 15.81 13.80
CA ARG A 44 -12.26 17.21 14.10
C ARG A 44 -11.78 17.62 15.50
N VAL A 45 -11.91 16.73 16.48
CA VAL A 45 -11.36 16.94 17.84
C VAL A 45 -9.83 17.03 17.79
N ILE A 46 -9.14 16.13 17.08
CA ILE A 46 -7.69 16.15 16.92
C ILE A 46 -7.21 17.44 16.24
N LEU A 47 -7.88 17.88 15.18
CA LEU A 47 -7.58 19.13 14.47
C LEU A 47 -7.67 20.34 15.41
N TRP A 48 -8.81 20.53 16.06
CA TRP A 48 -9.01 21.68 16.95
C TRP A 48 -8.15 21.62 18.21
N ARG A 49 -7.87 20.43 18.74
CA ARG A 49 -6.89 20.23 19.82
C ARG A 49 -5.51 20.69 19.40
N THR A 50 -5.06 20.32 18.21
CA THR A 50 -3.74 20.70 17.70
C THR A 50 -3.67 22.21 17.44
N VAL A 51 -4.73 22.81 16.87
CA VAL A 51 -4.86 24.26 16.76
C VAL A 51 -4.82 24.93 18.15
N ASN A 52 -5.49 24.35 19.14
CA ASN A 52 -5.46 24.84 20.52
C ASN A 52 -4.02 24.94 21.06
N LEU A 53 -3.25 23.85 20.89
CA LEU A 53 -1.85 23.77 21.31
C LEU A 53 -0.98 24.82 20.61
N ILE A 54 -1.08 24.94 19.29
CA ILE A 54 -0.23 25.82 18.49
C ILE A 54 -0.57 27.30 18.76
N VAL A 55 -1.86 27.66 18.71
CA VAL A 55 -2.28 29.07 18.67
C VAL A 55 -2.47 29.64 20.08
N PHE A 56 -3.11 28.90 20.97
CA PHE A 56 -3.54 29.43 22.28
C PHE A 56 -2.58 29.04 23.41
N HIS A 57 -1.85 27.92 23.25
CA HIS A 57 -0.79 27.51 24.16
C HIS A 57 0.62 27.77 23.64
N GLN A 58 0.75 28.35 22.42
CA GLN A 58 2.03 28.77 21.82
C GLN A 58 3.08 27.64 21.75
N VAL A 59 2.62 26.41 21.52
CA VAL A 59 3.50 25.25 21.32
C VAL A 59 4.12 25.34 19.93
N ASP A 60 5.46 25.31 19.84
CA ASP A 60 6.16 25.22 18.54
C ASP A 60 5.70 23.93 17.83
N PRO A 61 5.17 23.98 16.60
CA PRO A 61 4.73 22.80 15.85
C PRO A 61 5.79 21.68 15.78
N LYS A 62 7.09 22.00 15.84
CA LYS A 62 8.19 21.01 15.89
C LYS A 62 8.15 20.11 17.12
N LYS A 63 7.52 20.57 18.20
CA LYS A 63 7.36 19.86 19.47
C LYS A 63 6.11 18.99 19.51
N ILE A 64 5.35 18.90 18.42
CA ILE A 64 4.15 18.07 18.32
C ILE A 64 4.43 16.87 17.42
N PHE A 65 4.22 15.68 17.97
CA PHE A 65 4.17 14.42 17.26
C PHE A 65 2.71 14.03 17.06
N LEU A 66 2.26 13.91 15.82
CA LEU A 66 0.90 13.54 15.45
C LEU A 66 0.94 12.40 14.43
N ALA A 67 0.62 11.19 14.88
CA ALA A 67 0.63 9.99 14.06
C ALA A 67 -0.77 9.47 13.74
N THR A 68 -0.94 8.94 12.54
CA THR A 68 -2.14 8.21 12.10
C THR A 68 -1.76 6.83 11.55
N PHE A 69 -2.77 5.98 11.32
CA PHE A 69 -2.56 4.67 10.71
C PHE A 69 -2.44 4.71 9.17
N THR A 70 -3.23 5.56 8.48
CA THR A 70 -3.26 5.64 7.01
C THR A 70 -2.72 6.95 6.47
N ASP A 71 -2.13 6.92 5.27
CA ASP A 71 -1.64 8.12 4.59
C ASP A 71 -2.79 9.09 4.28
N LYS A 72 -3.96 8.57 3.89
CA LYS A 72 -5.17 9.39 3.69
C LYS A 72 -5.54 10.19 4.95
N ALA A 73 -5.57 9.55 6.12
CA ALA A 73 -5.87 10.24 7.38
C ALA A 73 -4.79 11.27 7.73
N ALA A 74 -3.50 10.96 7.48
CA ALA A 74 -2.42 11.91 7.68
C ALA A 74 -2.54 13.14 6.77
N HIS A 75 -2.85 12.93 5.48
CA HIS A 75 -3.09 13.99 4.51
C HIS A 75 -4.30 14.84 4.93
N GLN A 76 -5.43 14.22 5.28
CA GLN A 76 -6.62 14.93 5.74
C GLN A 76 -6.35 15.78 6.98
N LEU A 77 -5.59 15.25 7.96
CA LEU A 77 -5.21 16.03 9.16
C LEU A 77 -4.27 17.18 8.81
N LYS A 78 -3.27 16.95 7.95
CA LYS A 78 -2.32 17.98 7.53
C LYS A 78 -3.00 19.12 6.77
N GLU A 79 -3.88 18.78 5.83
CA GLU A 79 -4.65 19.76 5.06
C GLU A 79 -5.68 20.48 5.92
N GLY A 80 -6.36 19.76 6.81
CA GLY A 80 -7.26 20.35 7.81
C GLY A 80 -6.55 21.37 8.70
N LEU A 81 -5.35 21.05 9.19
CA LEU A 81 -4.54 21.99 9.98
C LEU A 81 -4.12 23.22 9.17
N ARG A 82 -3.65 23.03 7.92
CA ARG A 82 -3.30 24.15 7.03
C ARG A 82 -4.47 25.08 6.80
N SER A 83 -5.66 24.53 6.54
CA SER A 83 -6.88 25.29 6.32
C SER A 83 -7.29 26.10 7.57
N LEU A 84 -7.29 25.46 8.75
CA LEU A 84 -7.66 26.13 10.00
C LEU A 84 -6.63 27.20 10.42
N LEU A 85 -5.33 26.88 10.36
CA LEU A 85 -4.26 27.83 10.69
C LEU A 85 -4.17 28.96 9.67
N GLY A 86 -4.44 28.69 8.39
CA GLY A 86 -4.51 29.70 7.34
C GLY A 86 -5.65 30.70 7.58
N LEU A 87 -6.82 30.22 8.02
CA LEU A 87 -7.91 31.10 8.44
C LEU A 87 -7.49 32.01 9.61
N ILE A 88 -6.83 31.44 10.62
CA ILE A 88 -6.36 32.21 11.79
C ILE A 88 -5.26 33.20 11.37
N THR A 89 -4.38 32.81 10.45
CA THR A 89 -3.35 33.69 9.89
C THR A 89 -3.97 34.88 9.17
N ASN A 90 -5.00 34.67 8.36
CA ASN A 90 -5.68 35.76 7.64
C ASN A 90 -6.35 36.75 8.61
N GLU A 91 -6.91 36.26 9.73
CA GLU A 91 -7.55 37.11 10.75
C GLU A 91 -6.53 37.82 11.66
N THR A 92 -5.41 37.19 11.99
CA THR A 92 -4.45 37.68 13.01
C THR A 92 -3.20 38.34 12.42
N GLY A 93 -2.87 38.05 11.16
CA GLY A 93 -1.60 38.40 10.52
C GLY A 93 -0.40 37.57 10.99
N GLN A 94 -0.58 36.63 11.93
CA GLN A 94 0.48 35.77 12.44
C GLN A 94 0.54 34.46 11.64
N PRO A 95 1.64 34.16 10.93
CA PRO A 95 1.79 32.91 10.20
C PRO A 95 2.14 31.76 11.13
N TYR A 96 1.58 30.58 10.87
CA TYR A 96 1.90 29.33 11.57
C TYR A 96 2.48 28.32 10.58
N ASP A 97 3.74 27.92 10.78
CA ASP A 97 4.43 26.95 9.92
C ASP A 97 4.45 25.55 10.54
N ILE A 98 3.74 24.62 9.90
CA ILE A 98 3.71 23.20 10.30
C ILE A 98 4.67 22.32 9.50
N SER A 99 5.53 22.89 8.63
CA SER A 99 6.43 22.14 7.75
C SER A 99 7.41 21.22 8.48
N ARG A 100 7.75 21.56 9.73
CA ARG A 100 8.66 20.79 10.59
C ARG A 100 7.95 20.02 11.71
N MET A 101 6.62 20.05 11.73
CA MET A 101 5.83 19.22 12.63
C MET A 101 5.95 17.76 12.23
N ALA A 102 6.07 16.85 13.20
CA ALA A 102 6.03 15.42 12.94
C ALA A 102 4.57 15.00 12.74
N ILE A 103 4.08 15.08 11.50
CA ILE A 103 2.71 14.73 11.11
C ILE A 103 2.74 13.76 9.93
N GLY A 104 2.16 12.57 10.11
CA GLY A 104 2.23 11.52 9.09
C GLY A 104 1.74 10.16 9.60
N THR A 105 1.89 9.14 8.77
CA THR A 105 1.84 7.76 9.26
C THR A 105 3.04 7.47 10.13
N VAL A 106 2.92 6.47 11.02
CA VAL A 106 4.02 6.07 11.91
C VAL A 106 5.28 5.72 11.13
N HIS A 107 5.13 5.05 9.98
CA HIS A 107 6.22 4.69 9.08
C HIS A 107 6.90 5.94 8.50
N SER A 108 6.13 6.91 7.99
CA SER A 108 6.66 8.16 7.46
C SER A 108 7.45 8.93 8.54
N ILE A 109 6.91 9.00 9.76
CA ILE A 109 7.60 9.67 10.87
C ILE A 109 8.87 8.89 11.29
N CYS A 110 8.83 7.56 11.32
CA CYS A 110 10.03 6.73 11.58
C CYS A 110 11.13 6.98 10.54
N GLN A 111 10.76 7.10 9.26
CA GLN A 111 11.70 7.46 8.19
C GLN A 111 12.30 8.84 8.43
N ASP A 112 11.50 9.84 8.78
CA ASP A 112 11.97 11.19 9.10
C ASP A 112 12.91 11.22 10.32
N ILE A 113 12.65 10.38 11.33
CA ILE A 113 13.53 10.20 12.50
C ILE A 113 14.87 9.58 12.09
N LEU A 114 14.87 8.60 11.18
CA LEU A 114 16.12 7.99 10.68
C LEU A 114 16.94 8.96 9.84
N VAL A 115 16.31 9.70 8.94
CA VAL A 115 16.95 10.78 8.16
C VAL A 115 17.45 11.89 9.09
N ASP A 116 16.74 12.08 10.21
CA ASP A 116 16.98 13.12 11.20
C ASP A 116 17.07 14.52 10.57
N ARG A 117 16.05 14.85 9.76
CA ARG A 117 16.01 16.14 9.02
C ARG A 117 16.13 17.35 9.94
N ASN A 118 15.56 17.24 11.14
CA ASN A 118 15.54 18.29 12.15
C ASN A 118 16.78 18.27 13.07
N ARG A 119 17.74 17.35 12.86
CA ARG A 119 18.96 17.19 13.69
C ARG A 119 18.65 17.01 15.18
N VAL A 120 17.54 16.34 15.46
CA VAL A 120 17.04 16.09 16.82
C VAL A 120 17.66 14.83 17.39
N PHE A 121 18.08 13.87 16.56
CA PHE A 121 18.53 12.53 16.95
C PHE A 121 19.98 12.22 16.54
N SER A 122 20.85 13.23 16.44
CA SER A 122 22.25 13.10 16.02
C SER A 122 23.20 13.77 17.03
N PRO A 123 24.18 13.05 17.62
CA PRO A 123 25.11 13.60 18.62
C PRO A 123 25.89 14.84 18.17
N ASP A 124 26.28 14.90 16.90
CA ASP A 124 27.11 15.98 16.33
C ASP A 124 26.36 16.85 15.29
N GLY A 125 25.03 16.66 15.16
CA GLY A 125 24.22 17.30 14.12
C GLY A 125 24.55 16.88 12.68
N VAL A 126 25.32 15.80 12.50
CA VAL A 126 25.64 15.19 11.20
C VAL A 126 24.46 14.34 10.74
N ARG A 127 23.99 14.57 9.51
CA ARG A 127 22.90 13.76 8.93
C ARG A 127 23.32 12.30 8.83
N SER A 128 22.44 11.40 9.27
CA SER A 128 22.57 9.99 9.00
C SER A 128 22.22 9.71 7.53
N LYS A 129 22.91 8.74 6.92
CA LYS A 129 22.52 8.27 5.59
C LYS A 129 21.18 7.56 5.71
N ALA A 130 20.20 8.02 4.94
CA ALA A 130 18.87 7.40 4.94
C ALA A 130 18.96 5.99 4.32
N PRO A 131 18.42 4.95 4.98
CA PRO A 131 18.34 3.65 4.35
C PRO A 131 17.31 3.67 3.21
N VAL A 132 17.55 2.86 2.18
CA VAL A 132 16.59 2.64 1.09
C VAL A 132 15.44 1.79 1.61
N LEU A 133 14.22 2.30 1.52
CA LEU A 133 13.01 1.57 1.92
C LEU A 133 12.63 0.54 0.86
N LEU A 134 12.51 -0.72 1.26
CA LEU A 134 11.96 -1.82 0.50
C LEU A 134 10.46 -1.90 0.82
N ASP A 135 9.64 -1.80 -0.22
CA ASP A 135 8.22 -2.10 -0.09
C ASP A 135 7.97 -3.63 -0.02
N SER A 136 6.70 -4.05 0.08
CA SER A 136 6.36 -5.48 0.15
C SER A 136 6.89 -6.28 -1.04
N LEU A 137 6.88 -5.68 -2.23
CA LEU A 137 7.34 -6.32 -3.45
C LEU A 137 8.87 -6.40 -3.51
N GLY A 138 9.57 -5.31 -3.14
CA GLY A 138 11.03 -5.28 -3.04
C GLY A 138 11.55 -6.24 -1.97
N GLN A 139 10.88 -6.33 -0.81
CA GLN A 139 11.17 -7.33 0.22
C GLN A 139 11.00 -8.75 -0.33
N TYR A 140 9.90 -9.02 -1.04
CA TYR A 140 9.66 -10.30 -1.67
C TYR A 140 10.75 -10.67 -2.67
N PHE A 141 11.10 -9.77 -3.60
CA PHE A 141 12.14 -10.05 -4.60
C PHE A 141 13.53 -10.23 -3.97
N LYS A 142 13.87 -9.48 -2.91
CA LYS A 142 15.10 -9.71 -2.15
C LYS A 142 15.15 -11.14 -1.61
N ILE A 143 14.11 -11.60 -0.91
CA ILE A 143 14.07 -12.94 -0.30
C ILE A 143 13.96 -14.04 -1.36
N TYR A 144 13.15 -13.84 -2.40
CA TYR A 144 12.90 -14.83 -3.44
C TYR A 144 14.08 -15.02 -4.40
N ARG A 145 15.00 -14.05 -4.48
CA ARG A 145 16.23 -14.14 -5.28
C ARG A 145 17.07 -15.33 -4.79
N ARG A 146 17.36 -16.27 -5.71
CA ARG A 146 18.00 -17.57 -5.38
C ARG A 146 19.29 -17.43 -4.57
N SER A 147 20.14 -16.44 -4.85
CA SER A 147 21.37 -16.20 -4.09
C SER A 147 21.09 -15.85 -2.63
N PHE A 148 20.19 -14.90 -2.39
CA PHE A 148 19.83 -14.46 -1.04
C PHE A 148 19.07 -15.55 -0.28
N TRP A 149 18.18 -16.29 -0.97
CA TRP A 149 17.49 -17.44 -0.40
C TRP A 149 18.48 -18.48 0.13
N ARG A 150 19.53 -18.81 -0.63
CA ARG A 150 20.60 -19.74 -0.20
C ARG A 150 21.37 -19.22 1.00
N GLU A 151 21.75 -17.95 1.01
CA GLU A 151 22.42 -17.33 2.17
C GLU A 151 21.55 -17.40 3.43
N LEU A 152 20.25 -17.14 3.28
CA LEU A 152 19.28 -17.24 4.35
C LEU A 152 19.17 -18.67 4.89
N LEU A 153 19.02 -19.67 4.01
CA LEU A 153 18.97 -21.08 4.38
C LEU A 153 20.27 -21.54 5.06
N ASN A 154 21.43 -21.10 4.55
CA ASN A 154 22.73 -21.38 5.16
C ASN A 154 22.81 -20.84 6.59
N ALA A 155 22.36 -19.60 6.82
CA ALA A 155 22.31 -19.02 8.16
C ALA A 155 21.37 -19.79 9.11
N GLY A 156 20.27 -20.33 8.57
CA GLY A 156 19.37 -21.23 9.30
C GLY A 156 19.97 -22.62 9.59
N GLY A 157 21.08 -22.99 8.94
CA GLY A 157 21.68 -24.32 9.03
C GLY A 157 20.99 -25.38 8.16
N TYR A 158 20.25 -24.96 7.14
CA TYR A 158 19.55 -25.86 6.21
C TYR A 158 20.45 -26.42 5.11
N LEU A 159 21.57 -25.76 4.80
CA LEU A 159 22.52 -26.23 3.80
C LEU A 159 23.66 -26.96 4.50
N TYR A 160 23.74 -28.27 4.32
CA TYR A 160 24.71 -29.13 4.99
C TYR A 160 25.24 -30.27 4.11
N SER A 161 24.61 -30.55 2.97
CA SER A 161 25.04 -31.57 2.03
C SER A 161 25.81 -30.99 0.84
N ASP A 162 26.48 -31.86 0.08
CA ASP A 162 27.12 -31.49 -1.18
C ASP A 162 26.08 -31.16 -2.28
N ASN A 163 24.82 -31.59 -2.11
CA ASN A 163 23.73 -31.29 -3.03
C ASN A 163 22.82 -30.18 -2.51
N ILE A 164 23.21 -28.94 -2.77
CA ILE A 164 22.49 -27.72 -2.36
C ILE A 164 21.04 -27.71 -2.87
N GLU A 165 20.74 -28.31 -4.01
CA GLU A 165 19.38 -28.30 -4.56
C GLU A 165 18.42 -29.18 -3.74
N ASP A 166 18.87 -30.34 -3.28
CA ASP A 166 18.08 -31.22 -2.42
C ASP A 166 17.84 -30.57 -1.04
N ASP A 167 18.87 -29.95 -0.46
CA ASP A 167 18.76 -29.20 0.80
C ASP A 167 17.77 -28.03 0.68
N GLU A 168 17.81 -27.29 -0.44
CA GLU A 168 16.85 -26.22 -0.73
C GLU A 168 15.41 -26.74 -0.78
N GLU A 169 15.16 -27.88 -1.43
CA GLU A 169 13.83 -28.48 -1.52
C GLU A 169 13.35 -28.99 -0.17
N ALA A 170 14.21 -29.67 0.60
CA ALA A 170 13.90 -30.15 1.94
C ALA A 170 13.53 -28.99 2.88
N ALA A 171 14.33 -27.92 2.89
CA ALA A 171 14.06 -26.72 3.68
C ALA A 171 12.71 -26.07 3.31
N GLN A 172 12.38 -25.99 2.02
CA GLN A 172 11.09 -25.45 1.56
C GLN A 172 9.92 -26.29 2.08
N ARG A 173 10.02 -27.62 2.05
CA ARG A 173 8.97 -28.51 2.58
C ARG A 173 8.83 -28.36 4.08
N GLU A 174 9.94 -28.34 4.83
CA GLU A 174 9.91 -28.19 6.29
C GLU A 174 9.27 -26.86 6.71
N ILE A 175 9.66 -25.75 6.09
CA ILE A 175 9.08 -24.43 6.33
C ILE A 175 7.58 -24.42 6.00
N ASN A 176 7.18 -24.95 4.84
CA ASN A 176 5.77 -24.98 4.45
C ASN A 176 4.94 -25.88 5.37
N MET A 177 5.45 -27.05 5.73
CA MET A 177 4.80 -27.95 6.69
C MET A 177 4.59 -27.26 8.04
N TYR A 178 5.58 -26.50 8.50
CA TYR A 178 5.53 -25.82 9.79
C TYR A 178 4.44 -24.73 9.87
N PHE A 179 4.22 -23.98 8.78
CA PHE A 179 3.27 -22.86 8.74
C PHE A 179 1.89 -23.23 8.18
N SER A 180 1.83 -24.00 7.09
CA SER A 180 0.60 -24.30 6.36
C SER A 180 0.15 -25.76 6.45
N GLY A 181 0.96 -26.64 7.07
CA GLY A 181 0.71 -28.08 7.10
C GLY A 181 0.83 -28.74 5.72
N SER A 182 1.49 -28.06 4.77
CA SER A 182 1.64 -28.51 3.39
C SER A 182 3.01 -29.10 3.12
N ASP A 183 3.06 -30.32 2.57
CA ASP A 183 4.31 -31.01 2.21
C ASP A 183 4.84 -30.65 0.81
N PHE A 184 4.31 -29.59 0.19
CA PHE A 184 4.76 -29.18 -1.14
C PHE A 184 6.05 -28.35 -1.07
N TYR A 185 7.03 -28.70 -1.91
CA TYR A 185 8.19 -27.85 -2.13
C TYR A 185 7.78 -26.65 -3.00
N SER A 186 7.63 -25.49 -2.36
CA SER A 186 7.35 -24.24 -3.08
C SER A 186 8.11 -23.09 -2.45
N ARG A 187 9.17 -22.62 -3.13
CA ARG A 187 9.93 -21.44 -2.70
C ARG A 187 9.06 -20.20 -2.54
N HIS A 188 8.03 -20.04 -3.37
CA HIS A 188 7.11 -18.91 -3.23
C HIS A 188 6.36 -18.96 -1.89
N GLU A 189 5.79 -20.12 -1.55
CA GLU A 189 5.08 -20.31 -0.28
C GLU A 189 6.04 -20.17 0.91
N ALA A 190 7.22 -20.79 0.84
CA ALA A 190 8.23 -20.70 1.89
C ALA A 190 8.69 -19.25 2.09
N ALA A 191 8.96 -18.51 1.01
CA ALA A 191 9.34 -17.09 1.08
C ALA A 191 8.22 -16.23 1.69
N THR A 192 6.96 -16.42 1.28
CA THR A 192 5.84 -15.65 1.85
C THR A 192 5.60 -15.96 3.34
N ASN A 193 5.74 -17.22 3.76
CA ASN A 193 5.69 -17.63 5.16
C ASN A 193 6.81 -16.99 5.98
N ILE A 194 8.05 -17.02 5.45
CA ILE A 194 9.22 -16.41 6.10
C ILE A 194 9.08 -14.89 6.21
N ILE A 195 8.63 -14.19 5.17
CA ILE A 195 8.34 -12.75 5.22
C ILE A 195 7.29 -12.44 6.29
N SER A 196 6.21 -13.21 6.32
CA SER A 196 5.11 -13.03 7.28
C SER A 196 5.60 -13.12 8.73
N ILE A 197 6.40 -14.14 9.07
CA ILE A 197 6.92 -14.28 10.44
C ILE A 197 8.03 -13.26 10.76
N PHE A 198 8.88 -12.89 9.80
CA PHE A 198 9.91 -11.85 10.01
C PHE A 198 9.31 -10.48 10.29
N ASN A 199 8.27 -10.11 9.54
CA ASN A 199 7.54 -8.87 9.80
C ASN A 199 6.91 -8.91 11.20
N ARG A 200 6.31 -10.06 11.59
CA ARG A 200 5.73 -10.23 12.92
C ARG A 200 6.76 -10.13 14.05
N PHE A 201 7.94 -10.74 13.90
CA PHE A 201 9.05 -10.58 14.84
C PHE A 201 9.50 -9.12 14.93
N SER A 202 9.54 -8.43 13.79
CA SER A 202 9.94 -7.03 13.73
C SER A 202 8.96 -6.12 14.49
N GLU A 203 7.66 -6.34 14.28
CA GLU A 203 6.54 -5.62 14.91
C GLU A 203 6.47 -5.82 16.43
N GLU A 204 6.95 -6.96 16.93
CA GLU A 204 7.05 -7.26 18.37
C GLU A 204 8.37 -6.78 19.00
N ASN A 205 9.24 -6.11 18.23
CA ASN A 205 10.58 -5.71 18.66
C ASN A 205 11.45 -6.89 19.14
N LEU A 206 11.32 -8.05 18.48
CA LEU A 206 11.96 -9.28 18.94
C LEU A 206 13.48 -9.26 18.71
N ASN A 207 14.25 -9.54 19.76
CA ASN A 207 15.67 -9.83 19.66
C ASN A 207 15.89 -11.35 19.49
N PRO A 208 16.34 -11.83 18.32
CA PRO A 208 16.48 -13.26 18.06
C PRO A 208 17.51 -13.93 18.96
N SER A 209 18.58 -13.21 19.36
CA SER A 209 19.64 -13.78 20.19
C SER A 209 19.24 -13.99 21.65
N ALA A 210 18.13 -13.37 22.09
CA ALA A 210 17.64 -13.49 23.47
C ALA A 210 16.76 -14.73 23.71
N HIS A 211 16.43 -15.48 22.66
CA HIS A 211 15.47 -16.59 22.75
C HIS A 211 16.08 -17.90 22.21
N GLN A 212 15.87 -19.00 22.93
CA GLN A 212 16.31 -20.34 22.52
C GLN A 212 15.14 -21.33 22.70
N PRO A 213 14.18 -21.37 21.76
CA PRO A 213 13.06 -22.30 21.85
C PRO A 213 13.52 -23.75 21.70
N ASP A 214 12.78 -24.68 22.32
CA ASP A 214 13.00 -26.12 22.19
C ASP A 214 12.70 -26.61 20.76
N ASP A 215 11.75 -25.96 20.09
CA ASP A 215 11.41 -26.19 18.67
C ASP A 215 12.61 -25.88 17.76
N GLU A 216 13.17 -26.94 17.15
CA GLU A 216 14.32 -26.84 16.26
C GLU A 216 14.04 -25.98 15.03
N ILE A 217 12.86 -26.11 14.42
CA ILE A 217 12.48 -25.38 13.22
C ILE A 217 12.41 -23.88 13.54
N LEU A 218 11.77 -23.53 14.66
CA LEU A 218 11.71 -22.15 15.11
C LEU A 218 13.11 -21.59 15.41
N ARG A 219 14.02 -22.40 15.98
CA ARG A 219 15.42 -22.00 16.21
C ARG A 219 16.15 -21.72 14.90
N ARG A 220 15.94 -22.52 13.86
CA ARG A 220 16.48 -22.27 12.51
C ARG A 220 15.92 -20.97 11.93
N ILE A 221 14.61 -20.75 12.03
CA ILE A 221 13.94 -19.52 11.56
C ILE A 221 14.46 -18.28 12.30
N LEU A 222 14.70 -18.35 13.62
CA LEU A 222 15.27 -17.23 14.39
C LEU A 222 16.70 -16.89 13.93
N LYS A 223 17.51 -17.88 13.57
CA LYS A 223 18.84 -17.64 12.96
C LYS A 223 18.71 -16.99 11.59
N MET A 224 17.78 -17.45 10.76
CA MET A 224 17.48 -16.82 9.47
C MET A 224 17.04 -15.36 9.66
N TYR A 225 16.19 -15.07 10.65
CA TYR A 225 15.73 -13.72 10.97
C TYR A 225 16.89 -12.82 11.43
N ALA A 226 17.80 -13.32 12.27
CA ALA A 226 18.99 -12.59 12.69
C ALA A 226 19.88 -12.23 11.49
N PHE A 227 20.11 -13.17 10.58
CA PHE A 227 20.84 -12.91 9.33
C PHE A 227 20.10 -11.89 8.45
N TYR A 228 18.78 -12.02 8.31
CA TYR A 228 17.95 -11.09 7.55
C TYR A 228 18.08 -9.66 8.07
N CYS A 229 18.00 -9.43 9.38
CA CYS A 229 18.20 -8.12 10.01
C CYS A 229 19.58 -7.52 9.67
N ASN A 230 20.64 -8.34 9.75
CA ASN A 230 22.00 -7.92 9.45
C ASN A 230 22.24 -7.65 7.95
N SER A 231 21.56 -8.38 7.06
CA SER A 231 21.67 -8.21 5.60
C SER A 231 21.14 -6.87 5.07
N HIS A 232 20.54 -6.07 5.93
CA HIS A 232 20.05 -4.72 5.64
C HIS A 232 21.09 -3.64 5.96
N ILE A 233 22.23 -4.03 6.54
CA ILE A 233 23.34 -3.14 6.88
C ILE A 233 24.44 -3.43 5.86
N GLY A 234 24.69 -2.49 4.95
CA GLY A 234 25.60 -2.66 3.82
C GLY A 234 26.79 -1.72 3.90
N GLU A 235 27.95 -2.12 3.33
CA GLU A 235 29.15 -1.26 3.30
C GLU A 235 28.93 0.07 2.56
N LYS A 236 28.03 0.07 1.55
CA LYS A 236 27.75 1.26 0.71
C LYS A 236 26.33 1.79 0.84
N ILE A 237 25.31 0.94 0.91
CA ILE A 237 23.90 1.33 0.94
C ILE A 237 23.18 0.44 1.94
N ASP A 238 22.60 1.05 2.96
CA ASP A 238 21.69 0.39 3.88
C ASP A 238 20.30 0.30 3.26
N THR A 239 19.60 -0.80 3.53
CA THR A 239 18.18 -0.95 3.18
C THR A 239 17.35 -1.16 4.45
N VAL A 240 16.04 -0.98 4.38
CA VAL A 240 15.07 -1.36 5.44
C VAL A 240 13.77 -1.77 4.79
N ASP A 241 13.04 -2.74 5.35
CA ASP A 241 11.62 -2.90 5.03
C ASP A 241 10.75 -2.09 6.02
N PHE A 242 9.43 -2.05 5.79
CA PHE A 242 8.48 -1.31 6.64
C PHE A 242 8.49 -1.74 8.12
N SER A 243 8.74 -3.02 8.40
CA SER A 243 8.70 -3.55 9.76
C SER A 243 10.00 -3.22 10.51
N LEU A 244 11.16 -3.41 9.86
CA LEU A 244 12.47 -3.07 10.41
C LEU A 244 12.69 -1.56 10.53
N LEU A 245 12.05 -0.74 9.69
CA LEU A 245 12.09 0.71 9.76
C LEU A 245 11.74 1.22 11.18
N GLN A 246 10.69 0.63 11.78
CA GLN A 246 10.21 1.00 13.11
C GLN A 246 11.22 0.61 14.19
N GLN A 247 11.80 -0.60 14.11
CA GLN A 247 12.86 -1.02 15.04
C GLN A 247 14.09 -0.13 14.98
N ARG A 248 14.55 0.23 13.76
CA ARG A 248 15.69 1.13 13.59
C ARG A 248 15.39 2.51 14.17
N ALA A 249 14.19 3.04 13.92
CA ALA A 249 13.77 4.32 14.50
C ALA A 249 13.75 4.25 16.03
N PHE A 250 13.18 3.19 16.61
CA PHE A 250 13.19 2.97 18.05
C PHE A 250 14.59 2.89 18.65
N ASN A 251 15.50 2.14 18.01
CA ASN A 251 16.89 2.04 18.45
C ASN A 251 17.61 3.39 18.40
N LYS A 252 17.31 4.22 17.38
CA LYS A 252 17.83 5.59 17.27
C LYS A 252 17.26 6.53 18.34
N ILE A 253 15.97 6.41 18.66
CA ILE A 253 15.34 7.15 19.76
C ILE A 253 15.98 6.77 21.10
N LYS A 254 16.21 5.48 21.34
CA LYS A 254 16.83 4.99 22.59
C LYS A 254 18.30 5.34 22.73
N SER A 255 19.07 5.33 21.65
CA SER A 255 20.50 5.64 21.71
C SER A 255 20.78 7.12 21.94
N PHE A 256 19.83 8.02 21.64
CA PHE A 256 19.98 9.45 21.81
C PHE A 256 19.31 9.96 23.10
N ASN A 257 20.10 10.43 24.07
CA ASN A 257 19.58 10.89 25.37
C ASN A 257 18.60 12.09 25.29
N GLY A 258 18.73 12.96 24.29
CA GLY A 258 17.84 14.12 24.09
C GLY A 258 16.51 13.78 23.41
N SER A 259 16.25 12.51 23.07
CA SER A 259 15.04 12.09 22.36
C SER A 259 13.77 12.37 23.16
N LYS A 260 13.87 12.30 24.50
CA LYS A 260 12.79 12.60 25.44
C LYS A 260 12.40 14.08 25.48
N ASP A 261 13.26 14.94 24.93
CA ASP A 261 13.05 16.39 24.77
C ASP A 261 12.64 16.78 23.34
N ALA A 262 12.52 15.80 22.44
CA ALA A 262 12.17 16.04 21.05
C ALA A 262 10.76 16.64 20.91
N TYR A 263 9.81 16.09 21.68
CA TYR A 263 8.39 16.42 21.58
C TYR A 263 7.79 16.71 22.96
N ASP A 264 6.95 17.74 23.03
CA ASP A 264 6.20 18.10 24.23
C ASP A 264 4.79 17.53 24.23
N TYR A 265 4.27 17.18 23.04
CA TYR A 265 2.92 16.65 22.83
C TYR A 265 2.93 15.49 21.82
N ILE A 266 2.33 14.37 22.20
CA ILE A 266 2.22 13.17 21.36
C ILE A 266 0.73 12.87 21.18
N ILE A 267 0.26 12.87 19.94
CA ILE A 267 -1.12 12.63 19.55
C ILE A 267 -1.15 11.43 18.59
N ILE A 268 -1.94 10.42 18.90
CA ILE A 268 -2.02 9.20 18.10
C ILE A 268 -3.48 8.92 17.78
N ASP A 269 -3.80 8.93 16.49
CA ASP A 269 -5.09 8.50 15.96
C ASP A 269 -5.08 7.00 15.64
N GLU A 270 -6.27 6.38 15.65
CA GLU A 270 -6.47 4.95 15.39
C GLU A 270 -5.56 4.02 16.24
N TYR A 271 -5.43 4.33 17.53
CA TYR A 271 -4.50 3.64 18.44
C TYR A 271 -4.78 2.13 18.60
N GLN A 272 -6.02 1.66 18.32
CA GLN A 272 -6.35 0.23 18.30
C GLN A 272 -5.61 -0.59 17.24
N ASP A 273 -5.08 0.05 16.20
CA ASP A 273 -4.35 -0.63 15.13
C ASP A 273 -2.84 -0.60 15.33
N THR A 274 -2.38 -0.15 16.50
CA THR A 274 -0.95 -0.08 16.81
C THR A 274 -0.38 -1.45 17.16
N ASN A 275 0.90 -1.66 16.84
CA ASN A 275 1.65 -2.85 17.24
C ASN A 275 2.56 -2.55 18.45
N SER A 276 3.28 -3.56 18.95
CA SER A 276 4.13 -3.42 20.15
C SER A 276 5.30 -2.44 19.96
N ILE A 277 5.98 -2.43 18.80
CA ILE A 277 7.09 -1.50 18.58
C ILE A 277 6.61 -0.05 18.49
N GLN A 278 5.43 0.19 17.91
CA GLN A 278 4.82 1.52 17.88
C GLN A 278 4.47 2.02 19.29
N GLU A 279 3.83 1.19 20.12
CA GLU A 279 3.57 1.50 21.54
C GLU A 279 4.88 1.89 22.27
N GLN A 280 5.93 1.08 22.08
CA GLN A 280 7.25 1.34 22.68
C GLN A 280 7.84 2.68 22.22
N ILE A 281 7.72 3.02 20.93
CA ILE A 281 8.15 4.32 20.39
C ILE A 281 7.40 5.45 21.09
N TYR A 282 6.07 5.39 21.14
CA TYR A 282 5.25 6.46 21.70
C TYR A 282 5.53 6.72 23.17
N PHE A 283 5.64 5.66 23.98
CA PHE A 283 5.95 5.81 25.40
C PHE A 283 7.38 6.24 25.66
N GLU A 284 8.36 5.84 24.83
CA GLU A 284 9.74 6.30 24.98
C GLU A 284 9.87 7.80 24.70
N ILE A 285 9.21 8.32 23.65
CA ILE A 285 9.22 9.77 23.36
C ILE A 285 8.37 10.57 24.35
N ALA A 286 7.26 10.01 24.86
CA ALA A 286 6.39 10.68 25.83
C ALA A 286 6.94 10.64 27.27
N ARG A 287 8.03 9.92 27.52
CA ARG A 287 8.52 9.59 28.87
C ARG A 287 8.77 10.81 29.76
N LYS A 288 9.20 11.93 29.19
CA LYS A 288 9.46 13.18 29.94
C LYS A 288 8.24 14.09 30.01
N CYS A 289 7.61 14.39 28.87
CA CYS A 289 6.50 15.36 28.83
C CYS A 289 5.20 14.80 29.40
N LYS A 290 5.00 13.48 29.29
CA LYS A 290 3.78 12.73 29.67
C LYS A 290 2.48 13.18 29.00
N ASN A 291 2.52 14.17 28.11
CA ASN A 291 1.36 14.64 27.36
C ASN A 291 1.13 13.75 26.12
N ILE A 292 0.63 12.54 26.36
CA ILE A 292 0.20 11.61 25.32
C ILE A 292 -1.33 11.63 25.20
N CYS A 293 -1.84 11.77 23.99
CA CYS A 293 -3.27 11.71 23.67
C CYS A 293 -3.50 10.59 22.67
N VAL A 294 -4.15 9.51 23.10
CA VAL A 294 -4.53 8.42 22.20
C VAL A 294 -6.02 8.51 21.88
N VAL A 295 -6.36 8.22 20.62
CA VAL A 295 -7.74 8.17 20.13
C VAL A 295 -7.95 6.83 19.45
N GLY A 296 -9.05 6.14 19.76
CA GLY A 296 -9.29 4.83 19.15
C GLY A 296 -10.67 4.23 19.43
N ASP A 297 -10.95 3.16 18.70
CA ASP A 297 -12.13 2.30 18.86
C ASP A 297 -11.73 0.83 18.70
N ASP A 298 -11.73 0.08 19.79
CA ASP A 298 -11.42 -1.35 19.78
C ASP A 298 -12.46 -2.18 19.00
N ASP A 299 -13.69 -1.69 18.81
CA ASP A 299 -14.68 -2.38 17.95
C ASP A 299 -14.31 -2.26 16.46
N GLN A 300 -13.40 -1.34 16.12
CA GLN A 300 -12.88 -1.15 14.77
C GLN A 300 -11.48 -1.72 14.57
N ALA A 301 -10.92 -2.47 15.53
CA ALA A 301 -9.59 -3.07 15.38
C ALA A 301 -9.63 -4.20 14.34
N LEU A 302 -9.04 -3.98 13.15
CA LEU A 302 -9.08 -4.94 12.03
C LEU A 302 -7.72 -5.43 11.55
N TYR A 303 -6.64 -4.76 11.92
CA TYR A 303 -5.33 -5.01 11.31
C TYR A 303 -4.44 -5.99 12.10
N ARG A 304 -5.02 -6.88 12.91
CA ARG A 304 -4.23 -7.91 13.64
C ARG A 304 -3.38 -8.75 12.70
N PHE A 305 -3.90 -9.09 11.52
CA PHE A 305 -3.15 -9.84 10.52
C PHE A 305 -1.88 -9.12 10.01
N ARG A 306 -1.76 -7.81 10.27
CA ARG A 306 -0.59 -6.93 10.07
C ARG A 306 0.14 -6.56 11.37
N GLY A 307 -0.04 -7.35 12.43
CA GLY A 307 0.64 -7.18 13.72
C GLY A 307 0.00 -6.24 14.73
N ALA A 308 -1.16 -5.63 14.42
CA ALA A 308 -1.85 -4.78 15.38
C ALA A 308 -2.28 -5.56 16.62
N THR A 309 -2.17 -4.93 17.78
CA THR A 309 -2.48 -5.49 19.10
C THR A 309 -3.56 -4.62 19.75
N VAL A 310 -4.82 -5.06 19.69
CA VAL A 310 -5.97 -4.31 20.24
C VAL A 310 -5.84 -4.08 21.75
N GLU A 311 -5.12 -4.98 22.43
CA GLU A 311 -4.81 -4.89 23.85
C GLU A 311 -4.07 -3.59 24.21
N ASN A 312 -3.32 -2.98 23.27
CA ASN A 312 -2.69 -1.68 23.49
C ASN A 312 -3.74 -0.60 23.85
N LEU A 313 -4.89 -0.59 23.17
CA LEU A 313 -5.98 0.35 23.45
C LEU A 313 -6.77 -0.06 24.67
N VAL A 314 -7.15 -1.34 24.76
CA VAL A 314 -8.00 -1.85 25.85
C VAL A 314 -7.32 -1.67 27.21
N GLU A 315 -6.00 -1.87 27.27
CA GLU A 315 -5.20 -1.77 28.50
C GLU A 315 -4.49 -0.42 28.64
N PHE A 316 -4.89 0.61 27.86
CA PHE A 316 -4.13 1.85 27.79
C PHE A 316 -3.97 2.54 29.16
N GLU A 317 -4.96 2.42 30.04
CA GLU A 317 -4.89 2.96 31.40
C GLU A 317 -3.80 2.27 32.24
N GLU A 318 -3.74 0.94 32.21
CA GLU A 318 -2.66 0.18 32.89
C GLU A 318 -1.30 0.44 32.25
N ARG A 319 -1.26 0.56 30.91
CA ARG A 319 -0.02 0.84 30.15
C ARG A 319 0.53 2.22 30.47
N SER A 320 -0.32 3.24 30.49
CA SER A 320 0.05 4.61 30.89
C SER A 320 0.57 4.62 32.33
N LYS A 321 -0.09 3.92 33.25
CA LYS A 321 0.40 3.79 34.63
C LYS A 321 1.77 3.10 34.69
N LYS A 322 1.97 2.03 33.92
CA LYS A 322 3.23 1.28 33.86
C LYS A 322 4.39 2.10 33.27
N TYR A 323 4.16 2.82 32.17
CA TYR A 323 5.21 3.51 31.42
C TYR A 323 5.45 4.96 31.88
N LEU A 324 4.39 5.68 32.27
CA LEU A 324 4.45 7.11 32.62
C LEU A 324 4.22 7.39 34.11
N ASN A 325 3.83 6.37 34.89
CA ASN A 325 3.41 6.50 36.28
C ASN A 325 2.22 7.46 36.47
N GLU A 326 1.34 7.55 35.48
CA GLU A 326 0.15 8.40 35.47
C GLU A 326 -1.05 7.68 34.85
N ILE A 327 -2.23 7.87 35.44
CA ILE A 327 -3.49 7.34 34.92
C ILE A 327 -4.06 8.40 33.94
N PRO A 328 -4.46 8.01 32.72
CA PRO A 328 -4.98 8.96 31.74
C PRO A 328 -6.33 9.53 32.17
N THR A 329 -6.61 10.76 31.76
CA THR A 329 -7.98 11.27 31.77
C THR A 329 -8.75 10.59 30.64
N ARG A 330 -9.75 9.78 30.95
CA ARG A 330 -10.62 9.16 29.95
C ARG A 330 -11.79 10.07 29.58
N ILE A 331 -12.07 10.21 28.28
CA ILE A 331 -13.23 10.92 27.75
C ILE A 331 -13.82 10.10 26.59
N ASP A 332 -15.07 9.69 26.69
CA ASP A 332 -15.74 8.89 25.67
C ASP A 332 -16.47 9.78 24.65
N LEU A 333 -16.02 9.78 23.40
CA LEU A 333 -16.69 10.42 22.27
C LEU A 333 -17.80 9.50 21.75
N ASP A 334 -18.95 9.56 22.41
CA ASP A 334 -20.09 8.66 22.25
C ASP A 334 -21.12 9.11 21.21
N THR A 335 -21.13 10.38 20.81
CA THR A 335 -22.17 10.90 19.90
C THR A 335 -21.81 10.66 18.43
N ASN A 336 -22.58 9.85 17.70
CA ASN A 336 -22.42 9.61 16.26
C ASN A 336 -23.15 10.68 15.42
N TYR A 337 -22.40 11.47 14.64
CA TYR A 337 -22.92 12.52 13.76
C TYR A 337 -23.14 12.07 12.31
N ARG A 338 -22.72 10.85 11.97
CA ARG A 338 -22.61 10.34 10.60
C ARG A 338 -23.87 9.60 10.14
N SER A 339 -24.34 8.66 10.95
CA SER A 339 -25.30 7.63 10.54
C SER A 339 -26.67 7.87 11.15
N LYS A 340 -27.72 7.39 10.47
CA LYS A 340 -29.09 7.42 11.01
C LYS A 340 -29.22 6.56 12.28
N LYS A 341 -30.16 6.93 13.15
CA LYS A 341 -30.46 6.26 14.43
C LYS A 341 -30.55 4.73 14.34
N LYS A 342 -31.32 4.19 13.39
CA LYS A 342 -31.47 2.72 13.25
C LYS A 342 -30.17 2.02 12.86
N ILE A 343 -29.27 2.67 12.13
CA ILE A 343 -27.94 2.10 11.81
C ILE A 343 -27.08 2.05 13.08
N VAL A 344 -27.05 3.15 13.84
CA VAL A 344 -26.30 3.25 15.10
C VAL A 344 -26.74 2.17 16.09
N ASN A 345 -28.04 2.05 16.31
CA ASN A 345 -28.58 1.02 17.20
C ASN A 345 -28.24 -0.39 16.69
N PHE A 346 -28.39 -0.65 15.38
CA PHE A 346 -28.17 -1.98 14.82
C PHE A 346 -26.73 -2.46 14.99
N TYR A 347 -25.71 -1.65 14.69
CA TYR A 347 -24.32 -2.10 14.86
C TYR A 347 -23.92 -2.18 16.34
N THR A 348 -24.50 -1.36 17.21
CA THR A 348 -24.27 -1.42 18.66
C THR A 348 -24.87 -2.69 19.23
N ASP A 349 -26.12 -3.02 18.89
CA ASP A 349 -26.77 -4.27 19.29
C ASP A 349 -26.04 -5.51 18.73
N PHE A 350 -25.46 -5.39 17.53
CA PHE A 350 -24.69 -6.44 16.90
C PHE A 350 -23.43 -6.80 17.69
N ILE A 351 -22.62 -5.82 18.10
CA ILE A 351 -21.34 -6.09 18.79
C ILE A 351 -21.55 -6.66 20.20
N GLU A 352 -22.69 -6.36 20.83
CA GLU A 352 -23.10 -6.92 22.12
C GLU A 352 -23.60 -8.38 22.05
N GLN A 353 -23.79 -8.95 20.85
CA GLN A 353 -24.15 -10.37 20.70
C GLN A 353 -23.02 -11.34 21.11
N THR A 354 -21.83 -10.81 21.41
CA THR A 354 -20.65 -11.59 21.79
C THR A 354 -20.26 -11.30 23.22
N ASN A 355 -19.93 -12.35 23.97
CA ASN A 355 -19.33 -12.20 25.28
C ASN A 355 -17.87 -11.73 25.12
N TRP A 356 -17.52 -10.59 25.70
CA TRP A 356 -16.15 -10.03 25.68
C TRP A 356 -15.40 -10.21 27.00
N ALA A 357 -16.02 -10.81 28.02
CA ALA A 357 -15.42 -10.97 29.34
C ALA A 357 -14.17 -11.87 29.32
N LYS A 358 -13.20 -11.51 30.17
CA LYS A 358 -12.03 -12.36 30.47
C LYS A 358 -12.47 -13.60 31.25
N ARG A 359 -11.77 -14.72 31.07
CA ARG A 359 -12.14 -16.03 31.66
C ARG A 359 -12.02 -16.06 33.18
N ASP A 360 -11.17 -15.22 33.74
CA ASP A 360 -10.97 -15.03 35.18
C ASP A 360 -12.06 -14.15 35.84
N GLY A 361 -12.99 -13.62 35.04
CA GLY A 361 -14.04 -12.71 35.47
C GLY A 361 -13.55 -11.30 35.81
N LYS A 362 -12.26 -10.98 35.59
CA LYS A 362 -11.66 -9.69 35.93
C LYS A 362 -11.36 -8.90 34.67
N GLY A 363 -12.35 -8.11 34.25
CA GLY A 363 -12.24 -7.21 33.10
C GLY A 363 -12.72 -7.83 31.79
N SER A 364 -12.38 -7.16 30.69
CA SER A 364 -12.94 -7.42 29.37
C SER A 364 -11.85 -7.31 28.30
N TYR A 365 -12.02 -8.02 27.17
CA TYR A 365 -11.22 -7.85 25.96
C TYR A 365 -11.73 -6.70 25.05
N ARG A 366 -12.70 -5.95 25.57
CA ARG A 366 -13.35 -4.81 24.92
C ARG A 366 -13.49 -3.67 25.92
N VAL A 367 -13.28 -2.43 25.49
CA VAL A 367 -13.49 -1.22 26.30
C VAL A 367 -14.97 -1.11 26.66
N ALA A 368 -15.27 -1.07 27.96
CA ALA A 368 -16.63 -0.97 28.49
C ALA A 368 -17.23 0.44 28.35
N ASP A 369 -18.56 0.52 28.40
CA ASP A 369 -19.34 1.76 28.58
C ASP A 369 -19.10 2.87 27.54
N LYS A 370 -18.87 2.51 26.27
CA LYS A 370 -18.76 3.49 25.17
C LYS A 370 -20.07 4.23 24.85
N ASP A 371 -21.20 3.58 25.14
CA ASP A 371 -22.57 4.10 25.10
C ASP A 371 -22.91 4.99 23.88
N ILE A 372 -22.64 4.49 22.67
CA ILE A 372 -22.72 5.28 21.44
C ILE A 372 -24.16 5.73 21.16
N GLN A 373 -24.39 7.05 21.06
CA GLN A 373 -25.69 7.66 20.82
C GLN A 373 -25.77 8.34 19.45
N PRO A 374 -26.86 8.19 18.69
CA PRO A 374 -27.04 8.89 17.43
C PRO A 374 -27.38 10.37 17.64
N PHE A 375 -26.70 11.27 16.92
CA PHE A 375 -27.07 12.69 16.85
C PHE A 375 -28.35 12.89 16.03
N ASN A 376 -28.45 12.21 14.88
CA ASN A 376 -29.66 12.23 14.07
C ASN A 376 -30.73 11.32 14.70
N GLN A 377 -31.81 11.93 15.20
CA GLN A 377 -32.91 11.24 15.88
C GLN A 377 -34.06 10.83 14.93
N GLU A 378 -33.93 11.03 13.62
CA GLU A 378 -34.97 10.67 12.65
C GLU A 378 -35.21 9.15 12.65
N ASP A 379 -36.47 8.78 12.76
CA ASP A 379 -36.92 7.39 12.73
C ASP A 379 -37.16 6.93 11.29
N PHE A 380 -36.08 6.89 10.50
CA PHE A 380 -36.08 6.43 9.12
C PHE A 380 -35.73 4.93 9.04
N SER A 381 -36.37 4.18 8.14
CA SER A 381 -36.05 2.76 7.88
C SER A 381 -34.70 2.60 7.20
N ALA A 382 -33.63 2.70 7.99
CA ALA A 382 -32.26 2.66 7.50
C ALA A 382 -31.66 1.24 7.43
N ILE A 383 -32.31 0.23 8.02
CA ILE A 383 -31.90 -1.18 7.90
C ILE A 383 -32.98 -1.92 7.11
N VAL A 384 -32.60 -2.47 5.96
CA VAL A 384 -33.53 -3.12 5.02
C VAL A 384 -32.99 -4.48 4.61
N THR A 385 -33.91 -5.38 4.25
CA THR A 385 -33.62 -6.75 3.83
C THR A 385 -34.24 -7.04 2.47
N THR A 386 -34.15 -8.27 1.98
CA THR A 386 -34.84 -8.71 0.76
C THR A 386 -35.83 -9.80 1.10
N ILE A 387 -36.85 -9.99 0.25
CA ILE A 387 -37.70 -11.17 0.40
C ILE A 387 -36.87 -12.46 0.25
N LYS A 388 -37.18 -13.47 1.07
CA LYS A 388 -36.41 -14.71 1.12
C LYS A 388 -36.79 -15.66 -0.04
N ILE A 389 -36.23 -15.40 -1.21
CA ILE A 389 -36.42 -16.17 -2.44
C ILE A 389 -35.12 -16.87 -2.86
N GLU A 390 -35.07 -17.39 -4.08
CA GLU A 390 -33.86 -18.00 -4.66
C GLU A 390 -32.74 -16.96 -4.79
N LYS A 391 -31.50 -17.40 -4.56
CA LYS A 391 -30.30 -16.55 -4.46
C LYS A 391 -30.13 -15.60 -5.66
N ILE A 392 -30.25 -16.12 -6.88
CA ILE A 392 -30.07 -15.33 -8.11
C ILE A 392 -31.09 -14.19 -8.22
N ASN A 393 -32.35 -14.46 -7.89
CA ASN A 393 -33.42 -13.46 -7.93
C ASN A 393 -33.21 -12.37 -6.87
N VAL A 394 -32.62 -12.69 -5.72
CA VAL A 394 -32.25 -11.69 -4.70
C VAL A 394 -31.21 -10.73 -5.26
N PHE A 395 -30.21 -11.24 -5.98
CA PHE A 395 -29.13 -10.41 -6.52
C PHE A 395 -29.63 -9.50 -7.63
N GLU A 396 -30.52 -10.00 -8.50
CA GLU A 396 -31.21 -9.18 -9.50
C GLU A 396 -32.04 -8.06 -8.88
N LYS A 397 -32.76 -8.34 -7.77
CA LYS A 397 -33.54 -7.32 -7.07
C LYS A 397 -32.68 -6.25 -6.42
N VAL A 398 -31.55 -6.64 -5.82
CA VAL A 398 -30.58 -5.67 -5.28
C VAL A 398 -29.98 -4.83 -6.42
N ALA A 399 -29.60 -5.44 -7.54
CA ALA A 399 -29.09 -4.71 -8.71
C ALA A 399 -30.13 -3.74 -9.28
N GLN A 400 -31.40 -4.14 -9.35
CA GLN A 400 -32.51 -3.26 -9.74
C GLN A 400 -32.66 -2.08 -8.78
N PHE A 401 -32.59 -2.32 -7.46
CA PHE A 401 -32.66 -1.25 -6.47
C PHE A 401 -31.52 -0.23 -6.64
N VAL A 402 -30.28 -0.69 -6.91
CA VAL A 402 -29.15 0.20 -7.19
C VAL A 402 -29.37 1.03 -8.47
N PHE A 403 -29.89 0.41 -9.52
CA PHE A 403 -30.27 1.12 -10.75
C PHE A 403 -31.34 2.19 -10.46
N ASP A 404 -32.37 1.84 -9.69
CA ASP A 404 -33.48 2.74 -9.36
C ASP A 404 -33.02 3.93 -8.51
N LEU A 405 -32.03 3.75 -7.61
CA LEU A 405 -31.45 4.87 -6.85
C LEU A 405 -30.89 5.96 -7.78
N LYS A 406 -30.13 5.58 -8.82
CA LYS A 406 -29.56 6.54 -9.78
C LYS A 406 -30.64 7.11 -10.70
N ALA A 407 -31.53 6.26 -11.20
CA ALA A 407 -32.62 6.67 -12.08
C ALA A 407 -33.58 7.68 -11.42
N ASN A 408 -33.78 7.59 -10.10
CA ASN A 408 -34.60 8.51 -9.32
C ASN A 408 -33.81 9.68 -8.69
N GLY A 409 -32.54 9.87 -9.06
CA GLY A 409 -31.69 10.98 -8.59
C GLY A 409 -31.39 10.93 -7.08
N LYS A 410 -31.41 9.74 -6.47
CA LYS A 410 -31.06 9.55 -5.05
C LYS A 410 -29.55 9.42 -4.83
N ILE A 411 -28.85 8.99 -5.86
CA ILE A 411 -27.40 9.04 -5.98
C ILE A 411 -27.05 9.76 -7.30
N GLU A 412 -25.96 10.51 -7.29
CA GLU A 412 -25.35 11.16 -8.46
C GLU A 412 -24.45 10.16 -9.22
N ASP A 413 -23.73 9.31 -8.49
CA ASP A 413 -22.87 8.28 -9.06
C ASP A 413 -23.02 6.91 -8.37
N TYR A 414 -22.68 5.84 -9.10
CA TYR A 414 -22.74 4.48 -8.57
C TYR A 414 -21.70 4.22 -7.47
N ASN A 415 -20.65 5.03 -7.37
CA ASN A 415 -19.66 4.92 -6.29
C ASN A 415 -20.23 5.25 -4.89
N GLN A 416 -21.42 5.84 -4.81
CA GLN A 416 -22.15 6.09 -3.55
C GLN A 416 -22.82 4.84 -2.96
N VAL A 417 -22.79 3.71 -3.67
CA VAL A 417 -23.30 2.42 -3.20
C VAL A 417 -22.15 1.44 -3.08
N ALA A 418 -21.79 1.03 -1.85
CA ALA A 418 -20.72 0.06 -1.65
C ALA A 418 -21.23 -1.33 -1.31
N PHE A 419 -20.66 -2.34 -1.98
CA PHE A 419 -20.87 -3.74 -1.65
C PHE A 419 -19.70 -4.23 -0.81
N LEU A 420 -19.98 -4.62 0.44
CA LEU A 420 -18.97 -5.05 1.40
C LEU A 420 -19.00 -6.57 1.58
N PHE A 421 -17.84 -7.19 1.48
CA PHE A 421 -17.68 -8.64 1.60
C PHE A 421 -16.61 -9.01 2.62
N PRO A 422 -16.77 -10.12 3.38
CA PRO A 422 -15.69 -10.65 4.22
C PRO A 422 -14.45 -11.12 3.43
N SER A 423 -14.62 -11.41 2.14
CA SER A 423 -13.55 -11.73 1.18
C SER A 423 -14.08 -11.56 -0.24
N LEU A 424 -13.32 -10.91 -1.11
CA LEU A 424 -13.68 -10.74 -2.52
C LEU A 424 -13.24 -11.95 -3.37
N SER A 425 -12.21 -12.66 -2.95
CA SER A 425 -11.67 -13.83 -3.63
C SER A 425 -11.63 -15.07 -2.73
N TYR A 426 -11.59 -16.25 -3.34
CA TYR A 426 -11.37 -17.54 -2.70
C TYR A 426 -10.48 -18.38 -3.60
N ARG A 427 -9.31 -18.81 -3.09
CA ARG A 427 -8.29 -19.57 -3.84
C ARG A 427 -7.89 -18.92 -5.18
N GLY A 428 -7.76 -17.59 -5.20
CA GLY A 428 -7.35 -16.83 -6.39
C GLY A 428 -8.46 -16.61 -7.43
N LEU A 429 -9.69 -17.05 -7.17
CA LEU A 429 -10.86 -16.77 -8.02
C LEU A 429 -11.83 -15.84 -7.31
N LYS A 430 -12.63 -15.10 -8.07
CA LYS A 430 -13.73 -14.29 -7.53
C LYS A 430 -14.66 -15.17 -6.67
N ASN A 431 -15.04 -14.68 -5.50
CA ASN A 431 -16.02 -15.33 -4.65
C ASN A 431 -17.34 -15.50 -5.42
N GLY A 432 -18.02 -16.65 -5.28
CA GLY A 432 -19.27 -16.90 -6.00
C GLY A 432 -20.35 -15.84 -5.77
N ALA A 433 -20.45 -15.29 -4.55
CA ALA A 433 -21.38 -14.17 -4.30
C ALA A 433 -20.97 -12.88 -5.03
N VAL A 434 -19.66 -12.59 -5.10
CA VAL A 434 -19.11 -11.44 -5.84
C VAL A 434 -19.41 -11.59 -7.33
N ALA A 435 -19.10 -12.74 -7.92
CA ALA A 435 -19.29 -13.00 -9.35
C ALA A 435 -20.78 -12.94 -9.77
N GLU A 436 -21.69 -13.45 -8.94
CA GLU A 436 -23.12 -13.42 -9.24
C GLU A 436 -23.71 -12.01 -9.05
N PHE A 437 -23.30 -11.24 -8.03
CA PHE A 437 -23.70 -9.82 -7.92
C PHE A 437 -23.15 -8.97 -9.06
N GLU A 438 -21.89 -9.20 -9.46
CA GLU A 438 -21.27 -8.58 -10.64
C GLU A 438 -22.10 -8.86 -11.89
N THR A 439 -22.50 -10.11 -12.10
CA THR A 439 -23.36 -10.50 -13.24
C THR A 439 -24.70 -9.77 -13.19
N ALA A 440 -25.34 -9.71 -12.02
CA ALA A 440 -26.63 -9.04 -11.85
C ALA A 440 -26.55 -7.52 -12.13
N LEU A 441 -25.48 -6.85 -11.70
CA LEU A 441 -25.23 -5.43 -11.98
C LEU A 441 -24.88 -5.19 -13.46
N ASN A 442 -24.04 -6.04 -14.06
CA ASN A 442 -23.68 -5.96 -15.47
C ASN A 442 -24.92 -6.11 -16.38
N ASN A 443 -25.88 -6.97 -16.02
CA ASN A 443 -27.15 -7.09 -16.73
C ASN A 443 -28.01 -5.81 -16.70
N LYS A 444 -27.73 -4.87 -15.79
CA LYS A 444 -28.32 -3.53 -15.72
C LYS A 444 -27.44 -2.44 -16.35
N GLY A 445 -26.33 -2.83 -16.99
CA GLY A 445 -25.35 -1.90 -17.54
C GLY A 445 -24.50 -1.20 -16.48
N ILE A 446 -24.46 -1.73 -15.25
CA ILE A 446 -23.71 -1.15 -14.13
C ILE A 446 -22.39 -1.91 -13.97
N GLN A 447 -21.27 -1.23 -14.18
CA GLN A 447 -19.94 -1.79 -14.00
C GLN A 447 -19.53 -1.77 -12.52
N ILE A 448 -18.63 -2.68 -12.15
CA ILE A 448 -18.09 -2.76 -10.79
C ILE A 448 -16.60 -2.40 -10.74
N PHE A 449 -16.15 -1.96 -9.58
CA PHE A 449 -14.75 -1.77 -9.25
C PHE A 449 -14.39 -2.71 -8.09
N ALA A 450 -13.51 -3.69 -8.33
CA ALA A 450 -13.31 -4.81 -7.40
C ALA A 450 -11.83 -5.19 -7.26
N PRO A 451 -10.98 -4.28 -6.74
CA PRO A 451 -9.52 -4.39 -6.87
C PRO A 451 -8.93 -5.70 -6.32
N ARG A 452 -9.55 -6.31 -5.30
CA ARG A 452 -9.05 -7.55 -4.66
C ARG A 452 -9.89 -8.79 -4.98
N ALA A 453 -10.77 -8.73 -5.98
CA ALA A 453 -11.59 -9.85 -6.40
C ALA A 453 -10.84 -10.81 -7.34
N GLY A 454 -9.88 -10.30 -8.11
CA GLY A 454 -8.99 -11.06 -8.99
C GLY A 454 -7.57 -10.52 -8.94
N ARG A 455 -6.71 -11.01 -9.84
CA ARG A 455 -5.35 -10.48 -9.99
C ARG A 455 -5.35 -9.30 -10.97
N PHE A 456 -4.52 -8.30 -10.70
CA PHE A 456 -4.23 -7.20 -11.62
C PHE A 456 -3.89 -7.70 -13.03
N LEU A 457 -3.07 -8.75 -13.15
CA LEU A 457 -2.71 -9.30 -14.46
C LEU A 457 -3.91 -9.91 -15.21
N GLU A 458 -5.00 -10.23 -14.52
CA GLU A 458 -6.21 -10.83 -15.10
C GLU A 458 -7.27 -9.79 -15.53
N ILE A 459 -7.01 -8.49 -15.33
CA ILE A 459 -7.89 -7.43 -15.85
C ILE A 459 -7.73 -7.28 -17.38
N PRO A 460 -8.76 -6.80 -18.10
CA PRO A 460 -8.70 -6.67 -19.56
C PRO A 460 -7.49 -5.87 -20.04
N GLU A 461 -7.23 -4.71 -19.44
CA GLU A 461 -6.17 -3.80 -19.89
C GLU A 461 -4.78 -4.43 -19.75
N ALA A 462 -4.54 -5.16 -18.65
CA ALA A 462 -3.27 -5.86 -18.44
C ALA A 462 -3.12 -7.05 -19.38
N ILE A 463 -4.16 -7.87 -19.56
CA ILE A 463 -4.16 -9.01 -20.49
C ILE A 463 -3.81 -8.54 -21.90
N GLU A 464 -4.40 -7.44 -22.35
CA GLU A 464 -4.19 -6.88 -23.68
C GLU A 464 -2.79 -6.31 -23.87
N ILE A 465 -2.33 -5.45 -22.94
CA ILE A 465 -1.00 -4.84 -23.01
C ILE A 465 0.11 -5.89 -22.90
N PHE A 466 0.06 -6.78 -21.90
CA PHE A 466 1.08 -7.82 -21.76
C PHE A 466 1.02 -8.81 -22.91
N GLY A 467 -0.17 -9.10 -23.45
CA GLY A 467 -0.31 -9.88 -24.68
C GLY A 467 0.45 -9.28 -25.87
N LEU A 468 0.30 -7.97 -26.11
CA LEU A 468 1.03 -7.24 -27.15
C LEU A 468 2.55 -7.25 -26.86
N LEU A 469 2.96 -7.03 -25.61
CA LEU A 469 4.37 -7.11 -25.21
C LEU A 469 4.95 -8.52 -25.40
N PHE A 470 4.19 -9.60 -25.18
CA PHE A 470 4.66 -10.97 -25.42
C PHE A 470 4.87 -11.27 -26.90
N HIS A 471 4.06 -10.68 -27.78
CA HIS A 471 4.29 -10.74 -29.22
C HIS A 471 5.58 -10.01 -29.61
N ILE A 472 5.89 -8.86 -28.98
CA ILE A 472 7.11 -8.10 -29.28
C ILE A 472 8.37 -8.75 -28.68
N LEU A 473 8.36 -9.08 -27.39
CA LEU A 473 9.55 -9.40 -26.58
C LEU A 473 9.79 -10.92 -26.40
N GLU A 474 8.98 -11.75 -27.05
CA GLU A 474 8.95 -13.22 -26.91
C GLU A 474 8.55 -13.68 -25.50
N ARG A 475 8.32 -15.00 -25.36
CA ARG A 475 8.07 -15.66 -24.07
C ARG A 475 8.98 -16.88 -23.86
N PRO A 476 9.24 -17.28 -22.62
CA PRO A 476 10.01 -18.48 -22.34
C PRO A 476 9.35 -19.74 -22.92
N SER A 477 10.15 -20.59 -23.57
CA SER A 477 9.74 -21.95 -23.91
C SER A 477 9.91 -22.84 -22.69
N HIS A 478 8.82 -23.21 -22.04
CA HIS A 478 8.89 -24.18 -20.94
C HIS A 478 8.61 -25.58 -21.47
N GLN A 479 9.62 -26.45 -21.41
CA GLN A 479 9.45 -27.90 -21.61
C GLN A 479 9.57 -28.58 -20.23
N GLY A 480 8.64 -29.49 -19.92
CA GLY A 480 8.66 -30.27 -18.68
C GLY A 480 7.44 -30.09 -17.75
N PRO A 481 7.36 -30.91 -16.69
CA PRO A 481 6.28 -30.88 -15.71
C PRO A 481 6.19 -29.50 -15.03
N ALA A 482 4.96 -29.04 -14.79
CA ALA A 482 4.68 -27.73 -14.21
C ALA A 482 3.85 -27.89 -12.95
N SER A 483 4.19 -27.13 -11.90
CA SER A 483 3.34 -26.97 -10.72
C SER A 483 1.99 -26.35 -11.10
N GLY A 484 0.95 -26.57 -10.30
CA GLY A 484 -0.41 -26.04 -10.57
C GLY A 484 -0.40 -24.54 -10.87
N GLY A 485 0.24 -23.74 -10.01
CA GLY A 485 0.33 -22.29 -10.23
C GLY A 485 1.12 -21.89 -11.48
N LEU A 486 2.09 -22.70 -11.95
CA LEU A 486 2.77 -22.45 -13.23
C LEU A 486 1.89 -22.84 -14.42
N LYS A 487 1.02 -23.84 -14.29
CA LYS A 487 0.02 -24.18 -15.32
C LYS A 487 -0.98 -23.05 -15.49
N ASP A 488 -1.52 -22.52 -14.40
CA ASP A 488 -2.49 -21.40 -14.42
C ASP A 488 -1.86 -20.15 -15.06
N TYR A 489 -0.61 -19.83 -14.69
CA TYR A 489 0.13 -18.73 -15.29
C TYR A 489 0.37 -18.92 -16.79
N ARG A 490 0.71 -20.14 -17.24
CA ARG A 490 0.84 -20.44 -18.66
C ARG A 490 -0.49 -20.27 -19.40
N GLN A 491 -1.60 -20.68 -18.79
CA GLN A 491 -2.92 -20.49 -19.38
C GLN A 491 -3.28 -19.00 -19.50
N TRP A 492 -2.93 -18.21 -18.49
CA TRP A 492 -3.06 -16.75 -18.54
C TRP A 492 -2.24 -16.14 -19.70
N GLN A 493 -0.99 -16.56 -19.88
CA GLN A 493 -0.14 -16.09 -21.00
C GLN A 493 -0.76 -16.39 -22.37
N LEU A 494 -1.33 -17.59 -22.54
CA LEU A 494 -2.00 -17.98 -23.78
C LEU A 494 -3.25 -17.14 -24.04
N ASN A 495 -4.04 -16.87 -23.00
CA ASN A 495 -5.19 -15.97 -23.09
C ASN A 495 -4.78 -14.54 -23.48
N ALA A 496 -3.72 -14.01 -22.87
CA ALA A 496 -3.17 -12.69 -23.20
C ALA A 496 -2.73 -12.60 -24.67
N MET A 497 -2.01 -13.60 -25.17
CA MET A 497 -1.61 -13.66 -26.58
C MET A 497 -2.83 -13.69 -27.53
N TYR A 498 -3.83 -14.51 -27.21
CA TYR A 498 -5.05 -14.61 -28.00
C TYR A 498 -5.83 -13.29 -28.05
N ARG A 499 -5.95 -12.58 -26.91
CA ARG A 499 -6.58 -11.26 -26.87
C ARG A 499 -5.82 -10.23 -27.69
N ALA A 500 -4.49 -10.22 -27.62
CA ALA A 500 -3.67 -9.35 -28.45
C ALA A 500 -3.83 -9.65 -29.95
N GLU A 501 -3.95 -10.92 -30.35
CA GLU A 501 -4.24 -11.31 -31.74
C GLU A 501 -5.59 -10.78 -32.20
N GLN A 502 -6.62 -10.84 -31.35
CA GLN A 502 -7.92 -10.24 -31.64
C GLN A 502 -7.81 -8.73 -31.85
N LEU A 503 -7.07 -8.00 -31.00
CA LEU A 503 -6.87 -6.56 -31.17
C LEU A 503 -6.15 -6.24 -32.48
N MET A 504 -5.05 -6.93 -32.78
CA MET A 504 -4.30 -6.76 -34.04
C MET A 504 -5.11 -7.13 -35.28
N ALA A 505 -6.10 -8.04 -35.17
CA ALA A 505 -6.98 -8.37 -36.28
C ALA A 505 -7.95 -7.21 -36.62
N HIS A 506 -8.28 -6.36 -35.65
CA HIS A 506 -9.18 -5.22 -35.83
C HIS A 506 -8.46 -3.88 -36.07
N ASP A 507 -7.15 -3.82 -35.85
CA ASP A 507 -6.30 -2.63 -36.06
C ASP A 507 -5.03 -3.00 -36.86
N SER A 508 -5.06 -2.69 -38.17
CA SER A 508 -3.95 -3.03 -39.08
C SER A 508 -2.66 -2.27 -38.75
N LEU A 509 -2.76 -1.03 -38.26
CA LEU A 509 -1.61 -0.23 -37.89
C LEU A 509 -0.94 -0.79 -36.63
N LEU A 510 -1.74 -1.26 -35.66
CA LEU A 510 -1.21 -1.95 -34.49
C LEU A 510 -0.46 -3.22 -34.89
N LYS A 511 -1.02 -4.00 -35.81
CA LYS A 511 -0.37 -5.22 -36.32
C LYS A 511 0.96 -4.93 -37.01
N GLU A 512 1.00 -3.90 -37.87
CA GLU A 512 2.21 -3.46 -38.55
C GLU A 512 3.26 -3.02 -37.53
N TYR A 513 2.89 -2.20 -36.56
CA TYR A 513 3.77 -1.74 -35.49
C TYR A 513 4.39 -2.89 -34.69
N VAL A 514 3.61 -3.92 -34.31
CA VAL A 514 4.14 -5.10 -33.61
C VAL A 514 5.15 -5.85 -34.49
N SER A 515 4.87 -5.99 -35.79
CA SER A 515 5.79 -6.62 -36.75
C SER A 515 7.11 -5.85 -36.86
N ASP A 516 7.04 -4.51 -36.96
CA ASP A 516 8.23 -3.65 -37.04
C ASP A 516 9.13 -3.81 -35.81
N ARG A 517 8.55 -3.83 -34.60
CA ARG A 517 9.33 -4.04 -33.37
C ARG A 517 9.96 -5.43 -33.29
N GLN A 518 9.29 -6.45 -33.80
CA GLN A 518 9.88 -7.79 -33.90
C GLN A 518 11.05 -7.83 -34.87
N GLU A 519 10.95 -7.16 -36.02
CA GLU A 519 12.03 -7.06 -37.00
C GLU A 519 13.24 -6.31 -36.46
N GLU A 520 13.01 -5.22 -35.72
CA GLU A 520 14.06 -4.47 -35.04
C GLU A 520 14.82 -5.35 -34.03
N ILE A 521 14.11 -6.10 -33.19
CA ILE A 521 14.72 -7.03 -32.22
C ILE A 521 15.53 -8.11 -32.94
N LYS A 522 15.02 -8.68 -34.05
CA LYS A 522 15.74 -9.67 -34.86
C LYS A 522 17.03 -9.10 -35.43
N MET A 523 16.98 -7.88 -35.96
CA MET A 523 18.16 -7.18 -36.49
C MET A 523 19.21 -6.94 -35.40
N VAL A 524 18.80 -6.45 -34.22
CA VAL A 524 19.70 -6.19 -33.09
C VAL A 524 20.36 -7.47 -32.56
N LYS A 525 19.61 -8.59 -32.51
CA LYS A 525 20.18 -9.92 -32.19
C LYS A 525 21.19 -10.38 -33.23
N ALA A 526 20.88 -10.23 -34.52
CA ALA A 526 21.79 -10.58 -35.61
C ALA A 526 23.09 -9.75 -35.58
N ASP A 527 23.00 -8.45 -35.29
CA ASP A 527 24.15 -7.58 -35.11
C ASP A 527 25.04 -8.04 -33.96
N TYR A 528 24.44 -8.42 -32.83
CA TYR A 528 25.16 -8.96 -31.69
C TYR A 528 25.90 -10.27 -32.02
N GLU A 529 25.24 -11.21 -32.70
CA GLU A 529 25.90 -12.44 -33.15
C GLU A 529 27.06 -12.16 -34.11
N ALA A 530 26.92 -11.19 -35.02
CA ALA A 530 27.98 -10.77 -35.93
C ALA A 530 29.20 -10.21 -35.16
N LEU A 531 28.97 -9.37 -34.14
CA LEU A 531 30.03 -8.83 -33.30
C LEU A 531 30.69 -9.93 -32.45
N MET A 532 29.91 -10.82 -31.83
CA MET A 532 30.44 -11.93 -31.04
C MET A 532 31.33 -12.87 -31.86
N LYS A 533 30.96 -13.17 -33.11
CA LYS A 533 31.81 -13.94 -34.03
C LYS A 533 33.19 -13.31 -34.26
N VAL A 534 33.28 -11.97 -34.34
CA VAL A 534 34.57 -11.27 -34.48
C VAL A 534 35.38 -11.37 -33.20
N ILE A 535 34.73 -11.18 -32.05
CA ILE A 535 35.35 -11.26 -30.72
C ILE A 535 35.93 -12.67 -30.48
N ASP A 536 35.16 -13.70 -30.77
CA ASP A 536 35.58 -15.10 -30.64
C ASP A 536 36.74 -15.43 -31.59
N LYS A 537 36.65 -14.99 -32.86
CA LYS A 537 37.72 -15.19 -33.86
C LYS A 537 39.04 -14.52 -33.43
N LYS A 538 38.95 -13.35 -32.79
CA LYS A 538 40.12 -12.59 -32.31
C LYS A 538 40.55 -12.98 -30.88
N LYS A 539 39.83 -13.90 -30.23
CA LYS A 539 40.05 -14.37 -28.84
C LYS A 539 40.08 -13.24 -27.81
N TRP A 540 39.24 -12.22 -28.01
CA TRP A 540 39.08 -11.14 -27.03
C TRP A 540 38.10 -11.56 -25.94
N LYS A 541 38.32 -11.12 -24.69
CA LYS A 541 37.32 -11.25 -23.64
C LYS A 541 36.49 -9.97 -23.56
N LEU A 542 35.25 -10.08 -23.09
CA LEU A 542 34.32 -8.96 -22.98
C LEU A 542 34.81 -7.89 -21.99
N GLU A 543 35.66 -8.26 -21.03
CA GLU A 543 36.27 -7.37 -20.05
C GLU A 543 37.48 -6.60 -20.60
N ASN A 544 38.01 -6.98 -21.78
CA ASN A 544 39.17 -6.33 -22.37
C ASN A 544 38.93 -4.82 -22.56
N ALA A 545 39.96 -4.02 -22.27
CA ALA A 545 39.97 -2.60 -22.57
C ALA A 545 39.91 -2.38 -24.09
N LEU A 546 38.93 -1.61 -24.53
CA LEU A 546 38.73 -1.31 -25.94
C LEU A 546 39.85 -0.40 -26.47
N ASN A 547 40.32 -0.68 -27.69
CA ASN A 547 41.17 0.22 -28.47
C ASN A 547 40.56 0.55 -29.84
N LEU A 548 41.12 1.55 -30.54
CA LEU A 548 40.58 2.03 -31.82
C LEU A 548 40.66 0.99 -32.95
N ASP A 549 41.65 0.08 -32.90
CA ASP A 549 41.78 -0.97 -33.92
C ASP A 549 40.72 -2.05 -33.75
N MET A 550 40.33 -2.37 -32.50
CA MET A 550 39.20 -3.25 -32.21
C MET A 550 37.90 -2.70 -32.81
N ILE A 551 37.69 -1.38 -32.81
CA ILE A 551 36.49 -0.77 -33.41
C ILE A 551 36.47 -0.95 -34.93
N ARG A 552 37.63 -0.82 -35.59
CA ARG A 552 37.74 -1.05 -37.04
C ARG A 552 37.39 -2.48 -37.39
N ASP A 553 37.94 -3.44 -36.62
CA ASP A 553 37.64 -4.86 -36.77
C ASP A 553 36.14 -5.14 -36.55
N LEU A 554 35.53 -4.60 -35.50
CA LEU A 554 34.09 -4.76 -35.22
C LEU A 554 33.22 -4.12 -36.31
N ALA A 555 33.57 -2.93 -36.81
CA ALA A 555 32.82 -2.25 -37.88
C ALA A 555 32.90 -3.00 -39.22
N SER A 556 33.93 -3.82 -39.41
CA SER A 556 34.10 -4.69 -40.59
C SER A 556 33.37 -6.03 -40.49
N ALA A 557 32.64 -6.29 -39.41
CA ALA A 557 31.89 -7.53 -39.22
C ALA A 557 30.91 -7.79 -40.37
N SER A 558 30.97 -9.00 -40.93
CA SER A 558 30.03 -9.45 -41.96
C SER A 558 28.64 -9.65 -41.35
N GLY A 559 27.60 -9.16 -42.04
CA GLY A 559 26.22 -9.22 -41.57
C GLY A 559 25.79 -8.09 -40.62
N LEU A 560 26.69 -7.17 -40.28
CA LEU A 560 26.36 -6.02 -39.42
C LEU A 560 25.51 -4.98 -40.18
N SER A 561 24.41 -4.56 -39.57
CA SER A 561 23.46 -3.57 -40.08
C SER A 561 24.11 -2.20 -40.33
N GLN A 562 23.51 -1.40 -41.20
CA GLN A 562 24.00 -0.04 -41.45
C GLN A 562 23.96 0.82 -40.18
N THR A 563 22.92 0.65 -39.35
CA THR A 563 22.74 1.37 -38.10
C THR A 563 23.83 1.05 -37.09
N ALA A 564 24.16 -0.24 -36.90
CA ALA A 564 25.24 -0.67 -36.01
C ALA A 564 26.61 -0.18 -36.50
N LYS A 565 26.87 -0.25 -37.81
CA LYS A 565 28.09 0.31 -38.44
C LYS A 565 28.23 1.80 -38.20
N ALA A 566 27.16 2.56 -38.46
CA ALA A 566 27.13 4.01 -38.25
C ALA A 566 27.36 4.38 -36.78
N THR A 567 26.83 3.59 -35.85
CA THR A 567 27.00 3.80 -34.40
C THR A 567 28.45 3.58 -33.95
N LEU A 568 29.10 2.52 -34.43
CA LEU A 568 30.52 2.25 -34.18
C LEU A 568 31.44 3.34 -34.74
N GLN A 569 31.08 3.90 -35.90
CA GLN A 569 31.87 4.89 -36.62
C GLN A 569 31.52 6.35 -36.26
N LYS A 570 30.56 6.57 -35.35
CA LYS A 570 30.10 7.91 -34.99
C LYS A 570 31.23 8.75 -34.37
N ARG A 571 31.55 9.89 -35.00
CA ARG A 571 32.68 10.75 -34.60
C ARG A 571 32.66 11.10 -33.10
N ALA A 572 31.51 11.50 -32.57
CA ALA A 572 31.36 11.84 -31.15
C ALA A 572 31.67 10.66 -30.21
N PHE A 573 31.34 9.43 -30.61
CA PHE A 573 31.64 8.23 -29.83
C PHE A 573 33.14 7.90 -29.85
N LEU A 574 33.79 8.03 -31.02
CA LEU A 574 35.24 7.86 -31.15
C LEU A 574 36.02 8.90 -30.33
N GLU A 575 35.54 10.16 -30.29
CA GLU A 575 36.11 11.22 -29.45
C GLU A 575 35.93 10.94 -27.95
N LEU A 576 34.77 10.43 -27.53
CA LEU A 576 34.52 10.01 -26.14
C LEU A 576 35.50 8.90 -25.70
N LEU A 577 35.73 7.90 -26.55
CA LEU A 577 36.65 6.81 -26.27
C LEU A 577 38.10 7.30 -26.13
N LYS A 578 38.54 8.21 -27.01
CA LYS A 578 39.86 8.85 -26.91
C LYS A 578 40.02 9.61 -25.59
N LYS A 579 39.00 10.40 -25.19
CA LYS A 579 39.02 11.13 -23.91
C LYS A 579 39.09 10.19 -22.71
N LYS A 580 38.30 9.12 -22.71
CA LYS A 580 38.30 8.12 -21.62
C LYS A 580 39.62 7.36 -21.51
N GLN A 581 40.25 7.02 -22.63
CA GLN A 581 41.59 6.43 -22.65
C GLN A 581 42.66 7.40 -22.10
N GLN A 582 42.62 8.67 -22.51
CA GLN A 582 43.52 9.71 -21.98
C GLN A 582 43.35 9.91 -20.47
N ALA A 583 42.12 9.81 -19.96
CA ALA A 583 41.80 9.89 -18.54
C ALA A 583 42.11 8.59 -17.75
N LYS A 584 42.74 7.58 -18.37
CA LYS A 584 43.01 6.25 -17.78
C LYS A 584 41.76 5.53 -17.25
N GLN A 585 40.61 5.78 -17.86
CA GLN A 585 39.34 5.12 -17.57
C GLN A 585 38.90 4.29 -18.79
N PRO A 586 39.53 3.13 -19.05
CA PRO A 586 39.26 2.35 -20.25
C PRO A 586 37.80 1.88 -20.28
N VAL A 587 37.20 1.93 -21.47
CA VAL A 587 35.86 1.38 -21.73
C VAL A 587 36.02 -0.09 -22.09
N SER A 588 35.18 -0.97 -21.53
CA SER A 588 35.22 -2.40 -21.84
C SER A 588 34.61 -2.70 -23.21
N LEU A 589 35.05 -3.80 -23.81
CA LEU A 589 34.46 -4.33 -25.03
C LEU A 589 32.96 -4.64 -24.85
N ASN A 590 32.57 -5.18 -23.69
CA ASN A 590 31.18 -5.43 -23.31
C ASN A 590 30.31 -4.17 -23.43
N TYR A 591 30.80 -3.03 -22.95
CA TYR A 591 30.06 -1.76 -23.00
C TYR A 591 29.77 -1.36 -24.46
N VAL A 592 30.75 -1.49 -25.36
CA VAL A 592 30.59 -1.09 -26.76
C VAL A 592 29.65 -2.02 -27.50
N VAL A 593 29.80 -3.34 -27.32
CA VAL A 593 28.90 -4.32 -27.92
C VAL A 593 27.46 -4.02 -27.48
N ASN A 594 27.22 -3.93 -26.17
CA ASN A 594 25.89 -3.65 -25.63
C ASN A 594 25.30 -2.31 -26.10
N ARG A 595 26.13 -1.27 -26.26
CA ARG A 595 25.69 0.05 -26.75
C ARG A 595 25.32 0.05 -28.23
N VAL A 596 26.04 -0.71 -29.05
CA VAL A 596 25.80 -0.79 -30.50
C VAL A 596 24.60 -1.66 -30.80
N THR A 597 24.37 -2.67 -29.96
CA THR A 597 23.29 -3.64 -30.12
C THR A 597 22.22 -3.42 -29.04
N SER A 598 21.89 -2.17 -28.73
CA SER A 598 20.74 -1.82 -27.88
C SER A 598 19.63 -1.23 -28.74
N VAL A 599 18.38 -1.49 -28.38
CA VAL A 599 17.24 -0.75 -28.93
C VAL A 599 17.20 0.66 -28.35
N ASP A 600 16.54 1.59 -29.05
CA ASP A 600 16.44 3.01 -28.65
C ASP A 600 15.23 3.32 -27.75
N TRP A 601 14.44 2.30 -27.43
CA TRP A 601 13.28 2.37 -26.55
C TRP A 601 13.44 1.46 -25.32
N SER A 602 12.80 1.85 -24.23
CA SER A 602 12.58 1.00 -23.05
C SER A 602 11.23 0.28 -23.13
N ILE A 603 10.98 -0.67 -22.22
CA ILE A 603 9.67 -1.33 -22.14
C ILE A 603 8.54 -0.34 -21.80
N LEU A 604 8.85 0.72 -21.07
CA LEU A 604 7.89 1.78 -20.75
C LEU A 604 7.61 2.68 -21.96
N ASP A 605 8.62 2.95 -22.81
CA ASP A 605 8.41 3.65 -24.08
C ASP A 605 7.49 2.85 -25.02
N LEU A 606 7.71 1.53 -25.13
CA LEU A 606 6.82 0.65 -25.89
C LEU A 606 5.39 0.72 -25.37
N PHE A 607 5.20 0.70 -24.04
CA PHE A 607 3.88 0.82 -23.44
C PHE A 607 3.18 2.12 -23.85
N TYR A 608 3.88 3.26 -23.77
CA TYR A 608 3.31 4.56 -24.15
C TYR A 608 2.98 4.63 -25.64
N GLN A 609 3.83 4.04 -26.50
CA GLN A 609 3.56 3.92 -27.94
C GLN A 609 2.32 3.05 -28.20
N LEU A 610 2.15 1.94 -27.47
CA LEU A 610 0.95 1.09 -27.55
C LEU A 610 -0.32 1.83 -27.08
N CYS A 611 -0.22 2.68 -26.05
CA CYS A 611 -1.34 3.51 -25.61
C CYS A 611 -1.81 4.53 -26.68
N GLY A 612 -0.99 4.77 -27.70
CA GLY A 612 -1.32 5.64 -28.83
C GLY A 612 -2.31 5.03 -29.84
N PHE A 613 -2.65 3.74 -29.75
CA PHE A 613 -3.60 3.10 -30.68
C PHE A 613 -5.05 3.27 -30.23
N LYS A 614 -5.98 3.21 -31.21
CA LYS A 614 -7.40 3.61 -31.04
C LYS A 614 -8.09 2.93 -29.86
N HIS A 615 -7.82 1.64 -29.65
CA HIS A 615 -8.40 0.87 -28.55
C HIS A 615 -8.05 1.46 -27.19
N PHE A 616 -6.78 1.79 -26.96
CA PHE A 616 -6.31 2.37 -25.70
C PHE A 616 -6.63 3.87 -25.60
N GLN A 617 -6.64 4.61 -26.71
CA GLN A 617 -7.08 6.02 -26.73
C GLN A 617 -8.51 6.18 -26.19
N LYS A 618 -9.42 5.26 -26.56
CA LYS A 618 -10.80 5.28 -26.09
C LYS A 618 -10.92 5.18 -24.55
N MET A 619 -9.97 4.52 -23.89
CA MET A 619 -9.94 4.45 -22.43
C MET A 619 -9.75 5.86 -21.83
N TYR A 620 -8.87 6.68 -22.41
CA TYR A 620 -8.68 8.07 -22.00
C TYR A 620 -9.94 8.91 -22.24
N GLU A 621 -10.62 8.71 -23.38
CA GLU A 621 -11.88 9.41 -23.70
C GLU A 621 -12.96 9.12 -22.66
N LEU A 622 -13.15 7.86 -22.24
CA LEU A 622 -14.12 7.48 -21.21
C LEU A 622 -13.87 8.21 -19.87
N ALA A 623 -12.60 8.40 -19.51
CA ALA A 623 -12.22 9.09 -18.29
C ALA A 623 -12.42 10.62 -18.41
N GLU A 624 -12.09 11.20 -19.56
CA GLU A 624 -12.28 12.63 -19.86
C GLU A 624 -13.77 13.03 -19.90
N GLU A 625 -14.64 12.12 -20.36
CA GLU A 625 -16.11 12.29 -20.37
C GLU A 625 -16.75 12.01 -18.99
N GLY A 626 -15.98 11.53 -18.01
CA GLY A 626 -16.46 11.18 -16.68
C GLY A 626 -17.39 9.96 -16.64
N ILE A 627 -17.35 9.11 -17.68
CA ILE A 627 -18.18 7.91 -17.81
C ILE A 627 -17.57 6.75 -17.01
N ASP A 628 -16.27 6.48 -17.21
CA ASP A 628 -15.54 5.42 -16.52
C ASP A 628 -14.04 5.73 -16.48
N GLU A 629 -13.48 5.87 -15.28
CA GLU A 629 -12.05 6.15 -15.08
C GLU A 629 -11.21 4.88 -14.88
N GLY A 630 -11.85 3.73 -14.65
CA GLY A 630 -11.18 2.48 -14.28
C GLY A 630 -10.11 2.00 -15.27
N PRO A 631 -10.37 1.96 -16.59
CA PRO A 631 -9.40 1.45 -17.56
C PRO A 631 -8.11 2.27 -17.59
N VAL A 632 -8.20 3.61 -17.49
CA VAL A 632 -7.02 4.50 -17.49
C VAL A 632 -6.21 4.35 -16.21
N CYS A 633 -6.86 4.21 -15.06
CA CYS A 633 -6.18 3.92 -13.80
C CYS A 633 -5.41 2.58 -13.86
N ASN A 634 -6.00 1.56 -14.48
CA ASN A 634 -5.35 0.26 -14.70
C ASN A 634 -4.11 0.38 -15.61
N LEU A 635 -4.19 1.17 -16.68
CA LEU A 635 -3.04 1.51 -17.53
C LEU A 635 -1.93 2.23 -16.72
N GLY A 636 -2.29 3.15 -15.84
CA GLY A 636 -1.37 3.80 -14.91
C GLY A 636 -0.62 2.79 -14.04
N LEU A 637 -1.34 1.83 -13.44
CA LEU A 637 -0.74 0.77 -12.65
C LEU A 637 0.24 -0.12 -13.44
N ILE A 638 -0.05 -0.41 -14.72
CA ILE A 638 0.90 -1.11 -15.61
C ILE A 638 2.22 -0.34 -15.70
N THR A 639 2.18 1.00 -15.88
CA THR A 639 3.41 1.81 -15.94
C THR A 639 4.25 1.71 -14.67
N GLN A 640 3.61 1.61 -13.51
CA GLN A 640 4.30 1.46 -12.23
C GLN A 640 5.06 0.13 -12.16
N TYR A 641 4.42 -0.98 -12.56
CA TYR A 641 5.08 -2.29 -12.61
C TYR A 641 6.18 -2.38 -13.66
N LEU A 642 6.01 -1.73 -14.81
CA LEU A 642 7.06 -1.68 -15.85
C LEU A 642 8.26 -0.84 -15.38
N ALA A 643 8.01 0.31 -14.74
CA ALA A 643 9.06 1.15 -14.18
C ALA A 643 9.85 0.40 -13.09
N ARG A 644 9.17 -0.30 -12.18
CA ARG A 644 9.83 -1.14 -11.15
C ARG A 644 10.74 -2.20 -11.75
N PHE A 645 10.31 -2.86 -12.82
CA PHE A 645 11.18 -3.81 -13.54
C PHE A 645 12.45 -3.12 -14.10
N MET A 646 12.30 -1.92 -14.67
CA MET A 646 13.43 -1.15 -15.19
C MET A 646 14.40 -0.69 -14.09
N GLU A 647 13.88 -0.37 -12.90
CA GLU A 647 14.68 0.03 -11.73
C GLU A 647 15.46 -1.16 -11.14
N GLU A 648 14.85 -2.35 -11.08
CA GLU A 648 15.46 -3.55 -10.51
C GLU A 648 16.47 -4.25 -11.43
N TYR A 649 16.25 -4.22 -12.76
CA TYR A 649 17.07 -4.98 -13.71
C TYR A 649 17.93 -4.08 -14.61
N THR A 650 17.31 -3.44 -15.61
CA THR A 650 17.98 -2.46 -16.48
C THR A 650 16.93 -1.70 -17.30
N PRO A 651 17.06 -0.36 -17.45
CA PRO A 651 16.19 0.40 -18.33
C PRO A 651 16.56 0.22 -19.82
N ILE A 652 17.80 -0.17 -20.11
CA ILE A 652 18.30 -0.36 -21.49
C ILE A 652 18.15 -1.83 -21.87
N ILE A 653 17.47 -2.07 -22.99
CA ILE A 653 17.31 -3.41 -23.56
C ILE A 653 18.43 -3.64 -24.56
N THR A 654 19.40 -4.47 -24.17
CA THR A 654 20.55 -4.86 -25.01
C THR A 654 20.29 -6.20 -25.69
N ALA A 655 20.91 -6.44 -26.84
CA ALA A 655 20.89 -7.73 -27.51
C ALA A 655 21.39 -8.85 -26.61
N SER A 656 22.45 -8.63 -25.84
CA SER A 656 22.96 -9.60 -24.87
C SER A 656 21.93 -10.02 -23.82
N PHE A 657 20.98 -9.14 -23.49
CA PHE A 657 19.86 -9.42 -22.60
C PHE A 657 18.68 -10.04 -23.34
N LEU A 658 18.45 -9.69 -24.61
CA LEU A 658 17.43 -10.33 -25.46
C LEU A 658 17.83 -11.74 -25.95
N SER A 659 19.13 -12.02 -26.05
CA SER A 659 19.70 -13.31 -26.48
C SER A 659 19.51 -14.38 -25.41
N ASP A 660 19.52 -15.65 -25.85
CA ASP A 660 19.34 -16.84 -25.00
C ASP A 660 18.08 -16.79 -24.12
N LYS A 661 17.05 -16.05 -24.56
CA LYS A 661 15.81 -15.82 -23.82
C LYS A 661 16.02 -15.21 -22.43
N LYS A 662 17.15 -14.56 -22.14
CA LYS A 662 17.45 -13.99 -20.81
C LYS A 662 16.39 -12.96 -20.40
N PHE A 663 16.02 -12.05 -21.30
CA PHE A 663 14.96 -11.06 -21.07
C PHE A 663 13.64 -11.76 -20.79
N ALA A 664 13.21 -12.66 -21.70
CA ALA A 664 11.95 -13.38 -21.56
C ALA A 664 11.90 -14.19 -20.25
N ASN A 665 12.98 -14.88 -19.87
CA ASN A 665 13.07 -15.64 -18.61
C ASN A 665 13.03 -14.73 -17.38
N THR A 666 13.65 -13.54 -17.47
CA THR A 666 13.71 -12.59 -16.36
C THR A 666 12.38 -11.84 -16.21
N PHE A 667 11.91 -11.17 -17.27
CA PHE A 667 10.69 -10.38 -17.26
C PHE A 667 9.45 -11.26 -17.18
N VAL A 668 9.28 -12.21 -18.11
CA VAL A 668 8.06 -13.02 -18.20
C VAL A 668 8.13 -14.26 -17.31
N GLY A 669 9.28 -14.94 -17.27
CA GLY A 669 9.45 -16.20 -16.53
C GLY A 669 9.59 -16.04 -15.01
N SER A 670 10.11 -14.89 -14.55
CA SER A 670 10.39 -14.66 -13.13
C SER A 670 9.63 -13.47 -12.57
N TYR A 671 9.78 -12.26 -13.12
CA TYR A 671 9.19 -11.04 -12.57
C TYR A 671 7.65 -11.03 -12.66
N LEU A 672 7.08 -11.21 -13.87
CA LEU A 672 5.64 -11.29 -14.06
C LEU A 672 5.04 -12.54 -13.40
N TYR A 673 5.78 -13.65 -13.34
CA TYR A 673 5.33 -14.83 -12.62
C TYR A 673 5.23 -14.58 -11.11
N ALA A 674 6.19 -13.86 -10.53
CA ALA A 674 6.14 -13.45 -9.14
C ALA A 674 4.93 -12.55 -8.86
N ILE A 675 4.70 -11.52 -9.70
CA ILE A 675 3.52 -10.64 -9.60
C ILE A 675 2.22 -11.45 -9.68
N TYR A 676 2.14 -12.38 -10.63
CA TYR A 676 0.99 -13.28 -10.78
C TYR A 676 0.76 -14.14 -9.53
N ARG A 677 1.83 -14.68 -8.93
CA ARG A 677 1.75 -15.53 -7.74
C ARG A 677 1.42 -14.74 -6.47
N LEU A 678 1.92 -13.50 -6.35
CA LEU A 678 1.55 -12.58 -5.27
C LEU A 678 0.06 -12.20 -5.35
N GLY A 679 -0.51 -12.21 -6.55
CA GLY A 679 -1.91 -11.88 -6.75
C GLY A 679 -2.18 -10.41 -6.46
N GLU A 680 -1.26 -9.54 -6.89
CA GLU A 680 -1.40 -8.09 -6.79
C GLU A 680 -2.79 -7.64 -7.29
N SER A 681 -3.38 -6.67 -6.60
CA SER A 681 -4.73 -6.16 -6.86
C SER A 681 -4.76 -5.06 -7.91
N GLU A 682 -5.95 -4.75 -8.42
CA GLU A 682 -6.18 -3.58 -9.29
C GLU A 682 -5.79 -2.27 -8.57
N TYR A 683 -5.74 -1.18 -9.34
CA TYR A 683 -5.35 0.14 -8.83
C TYR A 683 -6.23 0.58 -7.65
N GLU A 684 -5.59 1.03 -6.56
CA GLU A 684 -6.25 1.67 -5.42
C GLU A 684 -5.60 3.05 -5.24
N ASP A 685 -6.35 4.13 -5.48
CA ASP A 685 -5.91 5.49 -5.16
C ASP A 685 -6.07 5.77 -3.66
N ALA A 686 -5.13 6.49 -3.05
CA ALA A 686 -5.23 6.86 -1.64
C ALA A 686 -6.19 8.04 -1.42
N ASP A 687 -6.32 8.96 -2.38
CA ASP A 687 -7.07 10.20 -2.25
C ASP A 687 -8.50 10.07 -2.80
N ASP A 688 -8.68 9.39 -3.93
CA ASP A 688 -9.99 9.10 -4.55
C ASP A 688 -10.09 7.61 -4.92
N PRO A 689 -10.35 6.72 -3.94
CA PRO A 689 -10.15 5.29 -4.11
C PRO A 689 -11.05 4.62 -5.14
N PHE A 690 -12.09 5.31 -5.64
CA PHE A 690 -13.12 4.73 -6.49
C PHE A 690 -13.26 5.47 -7.80
N PRO A 691 -12.90 4.85 -8.94
CA PRO A 691 -13.14 5.45 -10.24
C PRO A 691 -14.65 5.72 -10.40
N LYS A 692 -14.98 6.90 -10.92
CA LYS A 692 -16.36 7.28 -11.21
C LYS A 692 -17.01 6.29 -12.17
N GLY A 693 -18.34 6.13 -12.04
CA GLY A 693 -19.15 5.30 -12.94
C GLY A 693 -19.23 3.82 -12.55
N ARG A 694 -18.51 3.40 -11.50
CA ARG A 694 -18.48 2.00 -11.04
C ARG A 694 -18.99 1.83 -9.61
N VAL A 695 -19.62 0.68 -9.35
CA VAL A 695 -20.02 0.27 -7.99
C VAL A 695 -18.82 -0.35 -7.26
N PRO A 696 -18.38 0.18 -6.10
CA PRO A 696 -17.27 -0.38 -5.35
C PRO A 696 -17.64 -1.70 -4.66
N PHE A 697 -16.90 -2.75 -4.99
CA PHE A 697 -16.90 -4.05 -4.34
C PHE A 697 -15.65 -4.16 -3.48
N LEU A 698 -15.85 -4.10 -2.17
CA LEU A 698 -14.76 -3.98 -1.21
C LEU A 698 -14.77 -5.14 -0.25
N THR A 699 -13.58 -5.58 0.15
CA THR A 699 -13.45 -6.29 1.42
C THR A 699 -13.82 -5.34 2.55
N ILE A 700 -14.41 -5.87 3.62
CA ILE A 700 -14.75 -5.06 4.79
C ILE A 700 -13.53 -4.31 5.35
N HIS A 701 -12.35 -4.94 5.29
CA HIS A 701 -11.08 -4.30 5.69
C HIS A 701 -10.73 -3.06 4.85
N GLN A 702 -11.01 -3.07 3.54
CA GLN A 702 -10.81 -1.91 2.67
C GLN A 702 -11.78 -0.78 2.96
N SER A 703 -12.97 -1.09 3.45
CA SER A 703 -13.97 -0.07 3.78
C SER A 703 -13.65 0.74 5.05
N LYS A 704 -12.62 0.35 5.81
CA LYS A 704 -12.24 1.07 7.03
C LYS A 704 -11.77 2.48 6.71
N GLY A 705 -12.33 3.47 7.42
CA GLY A 705 -12.07 4.89 7.15
C GLY A 705 -12.87 5.47 5.98
N LEU A 706 -13.70 4.66 5.31
CA LEU A 706 -14.58 5.10 4.22
C LEU A 706 -16.03 5.15 4.68
N GLU A 707 -16.83 5.90 3.95
CA GLU A 707 -18.23 6.14 4.26
C GLU A 707 -19.02 6.13 2.96
N PHE A 708 -20.22 5.56 3.01
CA PHE A 708 -21.09 5.48 1.85
C PHE A 708 -22.52 5.82 2.25
N PRO A 709 -23.27 6.56 1.41
CA PRO A 709 -24.70 6.74 1.58
C PRO A 709 -25.43 5.40 1.75
N TYR A 710 -25.13 4.44 0.86
CA TYR A 710 -25.73 3.12 0.85
C TYR A 710 -24.68 2.02 0.94
N VAL A 711 -24.94 1.02 1.79
CA VAL A 711 -24.07 -0.16 1.95
C VAL A 711 -24.87 -1.43 1.76
N VAL A 712 -24.39 -2.32 0.90
CA VAL A 712 -24.90 -3.70 0.74
C VAL A 712 -23.92 -4.67 1.38
N LEU A 713 -24.36 -5.45 2.36
CA LEU A 713 -23.52 -6.49 2.96
C LEU A 713 -23.67 -7.79 2.17
N GLY A 714 -22.73 -8.06 1.25
CA GLY A 714 -22.86 -9.14 0.27
C GLY A 714 -22.83 -10.56 0.86
N ASN A 715 -22.38 -10.73 2.11
CA ASN A 715 -22.47 -11.99 2.84
C ASN A 715 -22.59 -11.74 4.35
N LEU A 716 -23.52 -12.45 5.00
CA LEU A 716 -23.82 -12.37 6.43
C LEU A 716 -23.15 -13.49 7.24
N ASN A 717 -22.23 -14.23 6.62
CA ASN A 717 -21.55 -15.36 7.23
C ASN A 717 -20.03 -15.26 7.07
N LYS A 718 -19.33 -15.51 8.17
CA LYS A 718 -17.90 -15.76 8.20
C LYS A 718 -17.62 -16.85 9.23
N ILE A 719 -16.91 -17.89 8.81
CA ILE A 719 -16.57 -19.03 9.65
C ILE A 719 -15.32 -18.69 10.46
N ASP A 720 -15.35 -19.00 11.75
CA ASP A 720 -14.21 -18.87 12.65
C ASP A 720 -13.11 -19.86 12.25
N ARG A 721 -11.86 -19.39 12.27
CA ARG A 721 -10.68 -20.20 11.91
C ARG A 721 -9.79 -20.39 13.14
N PRO A 722 -8.96 -21.45 13.15
CA PRO A 722 -7.87 -21.54 14.11
C PRO A 722 -6.99 -20.29 14.07
N ALA A 723 -6.36 -19.96 15.21
CA ALA A 723 -5.41 -18.86 15.27
C ALA A 723 -4.27 -19.06 14.25
N ASP A 724 -3.82 -17.94 13.66
CA ASP A 724 -2.68 -17.93 12.75
C ASP A 724 -1.43 -18.47 13.48
N LYS A 725 -0.67 -19.35 12.83
CA LYS A 725 0.52 -19.98 13.40
C LYS A 725 1.52 -18.94 13.91
N LYS A 726 1.64 -17.78 13.24
CA LYS A 726 2.53 -16.70 13.70
C LYS A 726 2.11 -16.11 15.04
N GLU A 727 0.80 -16.01 15.32
CA GLU A 727 0.31 -15.55 16.61
C GLU A 727 0.61 -16.57 17.70
N ILE A 728 0.45 -17.87 17.41
CA ILE A 728 0.79 -18.95 18.34
C ILE A 728 2.27 -18.86 18.72
N ILE A 729 3.16 -18.77 17.72
CA ILE A 729 4.61 -18.66 17.92
C ILE A 729 4.97 -17.46 18.79
N ILE A 730 4.44 -16.27 18.49
CA ILE A 730 4.73 -15.05 19.24
C ILE A 730 4.24 -15.13 20.68
N ARG A 731 3.03 -15.65 20.90
CA ARG A 731 2.43 -15.79 22.24
C ARG A 731 3.27 -16.69 23.13
N GLU A 732 3.74 -17.81 22.59
CA GLU A 732 4.60 -18.76 23.29
C GLU A 732 6.00 -18.17 23.56
N LEU A 733 6.61 -17.59 22.52
CA LEU A 733 7.99 -17.08 22.58
C LEU A 733 8.14 -15.90 23.56
N LEU A 734 7.13 -15.02 23.62
CA LEU A 734 7.13 -13.81 24.46
C LEU A 734 6.33 -13.96 25.77
N GLN A 735 5.70 -15.12 26.01
CA GLN A 735 4.80 -15.37 27.15
C GLN A 735 3.75 -14.24 27.32
N LYS A 736 3.21 -13.75 26.20
CA LYS A 736 2.37 -12.55 26.16
C LYS A 736 0.88 -12.90 26.30
N GLU A 737 0.23 -12.39 27.34
CA GLU A 737 -1.22 -12.47 27.52
C GLU A 737 -1.99 -11.56 26.55
N GLY A 738 -3.25 -11.91 26.28
CA GLY A 738 -4.17 -11.14 25.45
C GLY A 738 -5.37 -11.99 25.06
N GLU A 739 -6.02 -11.66 23.95
CA GLU A 739 -7.21 -12.40 23.52
C GLU A 739 -6.92 -13.90 23.32
N PRO A 740 -7.82 -14.78 23.79
CA PRO A 740 -7.57 -16.21 23.80
C PRO A 740 -7.58 -16.78 22.37
N LEU A 741 -6.57 -17.59 22.04
CA LEU A 741 -6.32 -18.12 20.70
C LEU A 741 -7.52 -18.89 20.11
N ASP A 742 -8.38 -19.49 20.94
CA ASP A 742 -9.58 -20.20 20.49
C ASP A 742 -10.79 -19.28 20.18
N ARG A 743 -10.78 -18.02 20.64
CA ARG A 743 -11.85 -17.03 20.34
C ARG A 743 -11.37 -15.86 19.49
N ILE A 744 -10.06 -15.74 19.25
CA ILE A 744 -9.45 -14.61 18.52
C ILE A 744 -10.10 -14.39 17.15
N SER A 745 -10.35 -15.46 16.38
CA SER A 745 -11.02 -15.37 15.08
C SER A 745 -12.48 -14.93 15.21
N HIS A 746 -13.17 -15.32 16.28
CA HIS A 746 -14.55 -14.90 16.53
C HIS A 746 -14.61 -13.40 16.82
N PHE A 747 -13.72 -12.90 17.68
CA PHE A 747 -13.60 -11.48 17.98
C PHE A 747 -13.27 -10.65 16.75
N ASP A 748 -12.31 -11.10 15.94
CA ASP A 748 -11.96 -10.42 14.68
C ASP A 748 -13.16 -10.41 13.69
N ASN A 749 -13.93 -11.50 13.62
CA ASN A 749 -15.14 -11.56 12.78
C ASN A 749 -16.24 -10.60 13.25
N MET A 750 -16.41 -10.44 14.57
CA MET A 750 -17.37 -9.49 15.15
C MET A 750 -16.97 -8.03 14.87
N ARG A 751 -15.70 -7.67 15.07
CA ARG A 751 -15.15 -6.34 14.74
C ARG A 751 -15.27 -6.05 13.24
N MET A 752 -14.99 -7.04 12.39
CA MET A 752 -15.17 -6.93 10.94
C MET A 752 -16.62 -6.55 10.61
N PHE A 753 -17.62 -7.30 11.07
CA PHE A 753 -19.01 -6.96 10.75
C PHE A 753 -19.46 -5.63 11.39
N TYR A 754 -19.00 -5.28 12.59
CA TYR A 754 -19.24 -3.96 13.19
C TYR A 754 -18.72 -2.82 12.30
N VAL A 755 -17.49 -2.96 11.78
CA VAL A 755 -16.92 -2.02 10.82
C VAL A 755 -17.81 -1.93 9.59
N ALA A 756 -18.21 -3.05 8.99
CA ALA A 756 -19.06 -3.05 7.79
C ALA A 756 -20.38 -2.30 8.02
N LEU A 757 -21.06 -2.58 9.12
CA LEU A 757 -22.38 -2.02 9.46
C LEU A 757 -22.30 -0.51 9.77
N SER A 758 -21.17 -0.03 10.31
CA SER A 758 -20.96 1.38 10.64
C SER A 758 -20.41 2.23 9.47
N ARG A 759 -20.32 1.69 8.24
CA ARG A 759 -19.95 2.45 7.04
C ARG A 759 -21.11 3.20 6.40
N ALA A 760 -22.34 2.75 6.64
CA ALA A 760 -23.54 3.33 6.04
C ALA A 760 -23.91 4.66 6.72
N GLN A 761 -24.18 5.68 5.91
CA GLN A 761 -24.72 6.96 6.38
C GLN A 761 -26.25 6.93 6.36
N GLN A 762 -26.86 6.51 5.26
CA GLN A 762 -28.31 6.55 5.06
C GLN A 762 -28.99 5.19 5.21
N MET A 763 -28.45 4.13 4.57
CA MET A 763 -29.11 2.82 4.56
C MET A 763 -28.14 1.65 4.42
N THR A 764 -28.41 0.58 5.18
CA THR A 764 -27.75 -0.73 5.09
C THR A 764 -28.72 -1.77 4.55
N ILE A 765 -28.34 -2.41 3.45
CA ILE A 765 -29.06 -3.52 2.81
C ILE A 765 -28.41 -4.84 3.26
N LEU A 766 -29.23 -5.74 3.82
CA LEU A 766 -28.84 -7.07 4.27
C LEU A 766 -29.57 -8.15 3.44
N PRO A 767 -29.05 -8.55 2.27
CA PRO A 767 -29.70 -9.52 1.39
C PRO A 767 -29.92 -10.88 2.05
N GLN A 768 -31.11 -11.44 1.85
CA GLN A 768 -31.55 -12.72 2.40
C GLN A 768 -32.12 -13.64 1.32
N TRP A 769 -31.63 -14.87 1.27
CA TRP A 769 -32.13 -15.92 0.35
C TRP A 769 -32.35 -17.26 1.07
N LYS A 770 -33.05 -18.19 0.42
CA LYS A 770 -33.28 -19.54 0.94
C LYS A 770 -31.96 -20.31 1.10
N GLY A 771 -31.79 -21.04 2.20
CA GLY A 771 -30.58 -21.82 2.48
C GLY A 771 -29.33 -21.00 2.83
N GLN A 772 -29.42 -19.67 2.95
CA GLN A 772 -28.30 -18.81 3.33
C GLN A 772 -27.79 -19.14 4.74
N GLN A 773 -26.49 -19.42 4.87
CA GLN A 773 -25.81 -19.50 6.16
C GLN A 773 -25.57 -18.10 6.73
N ARG A 774 -25.57 -17.97 8.06
CA ARG A 774 -25.36 -16.70 8.78
C ARG A 774 -24.53 -16.93 10.03
N SER A 775 -23.73 -15.95 10.40
CA SER A 775 -23.08 -15.93 11.72
C SER A 775 -24.14 -15.83 12.83
N GLN A 776 -23.82 -16.36 14.01
CA GLN A 776 -24.80 -16.50 15.11
C GLN A 776 -25.40 -15.16 15.54
N ALA A 777 -24.59 -14.10 15.61
CA ALA A 777 -25.05 -12.75 15.94
C ALA A 777 -26.19 -12.28 15.01
N PHE A 778 -26.02 -12.42 13.69
CA PHE A 778 -27.09 -12.08 12.73
C PHE A 778 -28.34 -12.96 12.91
N LYS A 779 -28.19 -14.26 13.21
CA LYS A 779 -29.35 -15.13 13.49
C LYS A 779 -30.17 -14.61 14.66
N ASN A 780 -29.51 -14.20 15.75
CA ASN A 780 -30.17 -13.61 16.91
C ASN A 780 -30.89 -12.31 16.53
N MET A 781 -30.20 -11.40 15.82
CA MET A 781 -30.78 -10.11 15.42
C MET A 781 -32.01 -10.24 14.53
N PHE A 782 -32.04 -11.21 13.61
CA PHE A 782 -33.19 -11.49 12.74
C PHE A 782 -34.32 -12.26 13.44
N ALA A 783 -34.04 -12.94 14.55
CA ALA A 783 -35.07 -13.59 15.35
C ALA A 783 -35.78 -12.60 16.29
N GLN A 784 -35.07 -11.57 16.74
CA GLN A 784 -35.57 -10.57 17.68
C GLN A 784 -36.31 -9.41 17.02
N ASN A 785 -36.07 -9.16 15.73
CA ASN A 785 -36.56 -7.98 15.02
C ASN A 785 -37.10 -8.30 13.62
N VAL A 786 -38.08 -7.50 13.17
CA VAL A 786 -38.61 -7.54 11.81
C VAL A 786 -38.09 -6.30 11.06
N TYR A 787 -37.49 -6.53 9.90
CA TYR A 787 -36.93 -5.46 9.06
C TYR A 787 -37.76 -5.30 7.78
N PRO A 788 -37.94 -4.07 7.26
CA PRO A 788 -38.58 -3.85 5.97
C PRO A 788 -37.77 -4.49 4.83
N VAL A 789 -38.46 -4.77 3.72
CA VAL A 789 -37.86 -5.37 2.52
C VAL A 789 -37.73 -4.32 1.42
N ILE A 790 -36.63 -4.33 0.66
CA ILE A 790 -36.37 -3.32 -0.39
C ILE A 790 -37.50 -3.25 -1.42
N GLU A 791 -38.17 -4.37 -1.67
CA GLU A 791 -39.27 -4.50 -2.61
C GLU A 791 -40.54 -3.75 -2.18
N SER A 792 -40.64 -3.40 -0.89
CA SER A 792 -41.77 -2.62 -0.34
C SER A 792 -41.47 -1.14 -0.22
N LEU A 793 -40.26 -0.70 -0.55
CA LEU A 793 -39.83 0.70 -0.43
C LEU A 793 -40.14 1.48 -1.69
N ASN A 794 -40.68 2.69 -1.52
CA ASN A 794 -40.74 3.66 -2.60
C ASN A 794 -39.40 4.40 -2.71
N VAL A 795 -38.58 4.06 -3.71
CA VAL A 795 -37.27 4.68 -3.94
C VAL A 795 -37.39 6.21 -4.11
N ALA A 796 -38.49 6.70 -4.69
CA ALA A 796 -38.72 8.13 -4.90
C ALA A 796 -38.87 8.94 -3.60
N GLU A 797 -39.24 8.30 -2.49
CA GLU A 797 -39.40 8.95 -1.18
C GLU A 797 -38.10 8.97 -0.35
N LEU A 798 -37.05 8.25 -0.80
CA LEU A 798 -35.77 8.25 -0.11
C LEU A 798 -35.12 9.65 -0.16
N PRO A 799 -34.41 10.08 0.89
CA PRO A 799 -33.68 11.34 0.86
C PRO A 799 -32.57 11.28 -0.21
N PRO A 800 -32.36 12.34 -1.00
CA PRO A 800 -31.24 12.37 -1.93
C PRO A 800 -29.91 12.38 -1.15
N SER A 801 -28.90 11.70 -1.67
CA SER A 801 -27.53 11.77 -1.19
C SER A 801 -26.70 12.58 -2.18
N LYS A 802 -26.27 13.77 -1.76
CA LYS A 802 -25.29 14.54 -2.53
C LYS A 802 -23.90 13.96 -2.27
N LEU A 803 -23.01 14.08 -3.25
CA LEU A 803 -21.59 13.91 -2.96
C LEU A 803 -21.19 15.03 -1.99
N ASP A 804 -20.80 14.67 -0.76
CA ASP A 804 -20.22 15.63 0.17
C ASP A 804 -18.95 16.18 -0.49
N ASN A 805 -18.99 17.44 -0.91
CA ASN A 805 -17.77 18.17 -1.18
C ASN A 805 -17.07 18.32 0.15
N ASP A 806 -16.04 17.51 0.38
CA ASP A 806 -15.24 17.49 1.60
C ASP A 806 -15.03 18.92 2.12
N ASP A 807 -15.58 19.24 3.30
CA ASP A 807 -15.63 20.59 3.88
C ASP A 807 -14.22 21.18 4.14
N LEU A 808 -13.19 20.31 4.06
CA LEU A 808 -11.79 20.66 4.08
C LEU A 808 -11.28 20.78 2.64
N GLY A 809 -11.31 21.99 2.09
CA GLY A 809 -10.81 22.25 0.74
C GLY A 809 -9.41 21.67 0.51
N LYS A 810 -9.24 20.92 -0.60
CA LYS A 810 -7.93 20.38 -1.02
C LYS A 810 -6.94 21.53 -1.27
N SER A 811 -5.78 21.52 -0.61
CA SER A 811 -4.69 22.44 -0.96
C SER A 811 -3.96 21.93 -2.19
N TYR A 812 -3.90 22.77 -3.22
CA TYR A 812 -3.12 22.51 -4.43
C TYR A 812 -1.80 23.27 -4.37
N SER A 813 -0.70 22.61 -4.72
CA SER A 813 0.61 23.23 -4.88
C SER A 813 0.61 24.17 -6.08
N TYR A 814 1.06 25.41 -5.90
CA TYR A 814 1.17 26.35 -7.02
C TYR A 814 2.08 25.81 -8.14
N THR A 815 3.21 25.21 -7.79
CA THR A 815 4.19 24.73 -8.76
C THR A 815 3.89 23.33 -9.29
N ALA A 816 3.51 22.40 -8.41
CA ALA A 816 3.30 21.01 -8.78
C ALA A 816 1.90 20.76 -9.37
N ASP A 817 0.90 21.53 -8.94
CA ASP A 817 -0.47 21.36 -9.39
C ASP A 817 -0.89 22.44 -10.36
N TYR A 818 -0.99 23.68 -9.91
CA TYR A 818 -1.57 24.75 -10.71
C TYR A 818 -0.77 25.03 -12.00
N LEU A 819 0.55 25.25 -11.89
CA LEU A 819 1.39 25.52 -13.06
C LEU A 819 1.47 24.31 -14.00
N SER A 820 1.53 23.09 -13.47
CA SER A 820 1.53 21.87 -14.29
C SER A 820 0.20 21.70 -15.03
N TYR A 821 -0.92 21.95 -14.35
CA TYR A 821 -2.25 21.93 -14.96
C TYR A 821 -2.40 23.02 -16.02
N GLN A 822 -1.95 24.25 -15.75
CA GLN A 822 -1.96 25.33 -16.74
C GLN A 822 -1.13 25.02 -17.98
N GLN A 823 0.01 24.34 -17.81
CA GLN A 823 0.85 23.94 -18.94
C GLN A 823 0.14 22.92 -19.83
N CYS A 824 -0.43 21.87 -19.25
CA CYS A 824 -1.22 20.88 -19.97
C CYS A 824 -2.13 20.12 -19.00
N PRO A 825 -3.46 20.38 -19.02
CA PRO A 825 -4.41 19.69 -18.15
C PRO A 825 -4.37 18.17 -18.34
N ARG A 826 -4.27 17.69 -19.59
CA ARG A 826 -4.22 16.26 -19.90
C ARG A 826 -3.00 15.58 -19.30
N LYS A 827 -1.82 16.20 -19.44
CA LYS A 827 -0.57 15.73 -18.81
C LYS A 827 -0.69 15.67 -17.30
N TYR A 828 -1.25 16.71 -16.68
CA TYR A 828 -1.50 16.74 -15.24
C TYR A 828 -2.39 15.58 -14.80
N MET A 829 -3.51 15.35 -15.51
CA MET A 829 -4.42 14.25 -15.20
C MET A 829 -3.74 12.89 -15.35
N THR A 830 -3.01 12.64 -16.44
CA THR A 830 -2.28 11.38 -16.65
C THR A 830 -1.29 11.06 -15.54
N PHE A 831 -0.44 12.01 -15.16
CA PHE A 831 0.64 11.74 -14.20
C PHE A 831 0.22 11.91 -12.74
N ASN A 832 -0.68 12.85 -12.42
CA ASN A 832 -1.02 13.17 -11.04
C ASN A 832 -2.34 12.55 -10.59
N LYS A 833 -3.33 12.40 -11.49
CA LYS A 833 -4.61 11.77 -11.13
C LYS A 833 -4.60 10.27 -11.40
N TYR A 834 -4.18 9.85 -12.59
CA TYR A 834 -4.24 8.44 -13.00
C TYR A 834 -2.96 7.66 -12.66
N GLY A 835 -1.99 8.29 -11.99
CA GLY A 835 -0.84 7.61 -11.40
C GLY A 835 0.17 7.02 -12.39
N PHE A 836 0.26 7.55 -13.62
CA PHE A 836 1.25 7.11 -14.60
C PHE A 836 2.67 7.46 -14.17
N ILE A 837 3.64 6.61 -14.48
CA ILE A 837 5.07 6.90 -14.31
C ILE A 837 5.65 7.39 -15.64
N PRO A 838 6.21 8.61 -15.73
CA PRO A 838 6.81 9.09 -16.97
C PRO A 838 7.96 8.18 -17.41
N SER A 839 8.15 8.00 -18.72
CA SER A 839 9.33 7.29 -19.22
C SER A 839 10.59 8.15 -18.97
N ARG A 840 11.45 7.71 -18.06
CA ARG A 840 12.54 8.52 -17.46
C ARG A 840 13.94 8.24 -18.05
N SER A 841 14.10 8.06 -19.36
CA SER A 841 15.47 8.03 -19.93
C SER A 841 16.27 9.33 -19.68
N GLN A 842 15.59 10.46 -19.37
CA GLN A 842 16.22 11.75 -19.06
C GLN A 842 16.10 12.20 -17.59
N THR A 843 15.03 11.87 -16.86
CA THR A 843 14.75 12.47 -15.54
C THR A 843 15.45 11.77 -14.38
N MET A 844 15.73 10.46 -14.46
CA MET A 844 16.47 9.74 -13.41
C MET A 844 17.92 10.24 -13.29
N PHE A 845 18.53 10.61 -14.41
CA PHE A 845 19.86 11.22 -14.42
C PHE A 845 19.81 12.63 -13.81
N PHE A 846 18.80 13.43 -14.14
CA PHE A 846 18.70 14.81 -13.64
C PHE A 846 18.38 14.87 -12.14
N GLY A 847 17.43 14.06 -11.64
CA GLY A 847 17.02 14.09 -10.23
C GLY A 847 18.10 13.58 -9.28
N SER A 848 18.76 12.45 -9.62
CA SER A 848 19.86 11.91 -8.81
C SER A 848 21.08 12.83 -8.85
N LEU A 849 21.45 13.33 -10.03
CA LEU A 849 22.58 14.27 -10.19
C LEU A 849 22.31 15.59 -9.46
N VAL A 850 21.11 16.16 -9.53
CA VAL A 850 20.77 17.41 -8.81
C VAL A 850 20.79 17.19 -7.29
N HIS A 851 20.20 16.10 -6.79
CA HIS A 851 20.24 15.80 -5.36
C HIS A 851 21.68 15.62 -4.85
N GLN A 852 22.48 14.85 -5.58
CA GLN A 852 23.86 14.54 -5.22
C GLN A 852 24.75 15.80 -5.32
N THR A 853 24.55 16.62 -6.36
CA THR A 853 25.28 17.90 -6.51
C THR A 853 24.93 18.90 -5.41
N ILE A 854 23.65 19.01 -5.02
CA ILE A 854 23.23 19.89 -3.92
C ILE A 854 23.80 19.40 -2.58
N GLU A 855 23.79 18.09 -2.35
CA GLU A 855 24.34 17.47 -1.15
C GLU A 855 25.86 17.67 -1.05
N ASP A 856 26.59 17.44 -2.14
CA ASP A 856 28.03 17.69 -2.24
C ASP A 856 28.37 19.16 -1.96
N LEU A 857 27.60 20.10 -2.54
CA LEU A 857 27.80 21.54 -2.36
C LEU A 857 27.52 21.98 -0.91
N HIS A 858 26.53 21.36 -0.26
CA HIS A 858 26.21 21.60 1.14
C HIS A 858 27.32 21.08 2.07
N HIS A 859 27.87 19.90 1.80
CA HIS A 859 29.01 19.36 2.55
C HIS A 859 30.27 20.22 2.39
N LEU A 860 30.53 20.71 1.17
CA LEU A 860 31.66 21.58 0.87
C LEU A 860 31.56 22.90 1.65
N LEU A 861 30.39 23.54 1.67
CA LEU A 861 30.13 24.75 2.45
C LEU A 861 30.28 24.54 3.96
N ILE A 862 29.82 23.41 4.50
CA ILE A 862 30.02 23.08 5.93
C ILE A 862 31.51 22.89 6.24
N SER A 863 32.25 22.23 5.36
CA SER A 863 33.68 21.98 5.53
C SER A 863 34.51 23.28 5.48
N GLU A 864 34.18 24.22 4.60
CA GLU A 864 34.84 25.52 4.54
C GLU A 864 34.52 26.39 5.76
N LYS A 865 33.30 26.29 6.29
CA LYS A 865 32.90 27.02 7.49
C LYS A 865 33.65 26.53 8.73
N LYS A 866 33.94 25.23 8.83
CA LYS A 866 34.80 24.66 9.87
C LYS A 866 36.26 25.11 9.72
N LYS A 867 36.81 25.06 8.50
CA LYS A 867 38.19 25.55 8.23
C LYS A 867 38.38 27.03 8.54
N LYS A 868 37.36 27.86 8.35
CA LYS A 868 37.37 29.30 8.73
C LYS A 868 37.17 29.56 10.23
N GLN A 869 36.76 28.56 11.01
CA GLN A 869 36.67 28.65 12.47
C GLN A 869 37.93 28.10 13.17
N GLU A 870 38.70 27.27 12.47
CA GLU A 870 39.98 26.71 12.92
C GLU A 870 41.20 27.54 12.49
N ALA A 871 41.03 28.45 11.52
CA ALA A 871 42.01 29.46 11.09
C ALA A 871 41.63 30.83 11.68
#